data_AF-A0A7M7R9Q0-F1
#
_entry.id   AF-A0A7M7R9Q0-F1
#
_cell.length_a   1.000
_cell.length_b   1.000
_cell.length_c   1.000
_cell.angle_alpha   90.00
_cell.angle_beta   90.00
_cell.angle_gamma   90.00
#
_symmetry.space_group_name_H-M   'P 1'
#
loop_
_entity.id
_entity.type
_entity.pdbx_description
1 polymer ?
#
loop_
_entity_poly.entity_id
_entity_poly.type
_entity_poly.pdbx_seq_one_letter_code
_entity_poly.pdbx_strand_id
1 'polypeptide(L)'
;MDDQQLNNLIKWLDTFDLQSSHSTAEDISDGVALADVLAQIAPEWFTAAWRAKIKTDVSSNWRLKVSNLKKIIEAIMEYYIECLNQQLSGYIKPDATKIGEHCDNHELRRLLQLILGCAVNCNQKQQYITRIMGMEETVQQAIMQSIQELESNMHGPRLSLGTSLNFESLDVADGTQQRLLTELQVTVDMKEQLAQKCHELDQQLSLLQEEKAALMTENKKLQERLDEFENPESCSIFRHSGLRKQVEALKDELFKVETSRDDYRLKIELLEKEVLELQSRQEDLQKAADEANNLKDEIDALRETADKVAKYEQTIESYKKKMEDLSDLRRQVKILEDKNLEYLQSKIDYEEESKRTTMLRNHLEVCKQQLAEAHHKLDEQTNKCDKLEFEGKKMEAQLSTLQRERDRLIVERDALKETNEELKCTQLQAAENITKPSTDTVTNTEMIPLEIKEELLCLKHENKMLKLKQMGNEDKLPTVQALLEDSEERLNTLRGKNRKANQRIIELENRLEEALGNQSSGDNKTDNINLGQKITQLQDEVRKIQSEKERLILQVEERENALQTQKQKVFALQEKLTRREYDNAALEERYKKYVEKAKSVIKSLDPKQNNSSPNEVAVLRNQILEQRKIMEDMERSLKESKLIKEMEEKLMISAFYRLGLTCHREAIDQRLAALSSGQGQSFLARQRQPSARRHPPYNSK
;
A
#
# COMPACT_ATOMS: atom_id res chain seq x y z
N MET A 1 -35.46 7.26 17.07
CA MET A 1 -36.91 7.07 16.82
C MET A 1 -37.13 5.83 15.98
N ASP A 2 -36.37 5.66 14.91
CA ASP A 2 -36.55 4.62 13.88
C ASP A 2 -36.69 3.19 14.43
N ASP A 3 -35.91 2.77 15.44
CA ASP A 3 -36.03 1.44 16.07
C ASP A 3 -37.40 1.23 16.75
N GLN A 4 -37.99 2.28 17.31
CA GLN A 4 -39.31 2.23 17.94
C GLN A 4 -40.43 2.15 16.89
N GLN A 5 -40.26 2.82 15.75
CA GLN A 5 -41.17 2.66 14.60
C GLN A 5 -41.04 1.26 13.97
N LEU A 6 -39.82 0.71 13.86
CA LEU A 6 -39.60 -0.68 13.45
C LEU A 6 -40.33 -1.66 14.38
N ASN A 7 -40.16 -1.54 15.69
CA ASN A 7 -40.82 -2.41 16.67
C ASN A 7 -42.35 -2.31 16.61
N ASN A 8 -42.90 -1.12 16.32
CA ASN A 8 -44.34 -0.96 16.12
C ASN A 8 -44.84 -1.57 14.80
N LEU A 9 -44.02 -1.58 13.74
CA LEU A 9 -44.32 -2.31 12.50
C LEU A 9 -44.17 -3.84 12.68
N ILE A 10 -43.27 -4.31 13.55
CA ILE A 10 -43.17 -5.73 13.93
C ILE A 10 -44.43 -6.16 14.70
N LYS A 11 -44.90 -5.37 15.68
CA LYS A 11 -46.20 -5.59 16.35
C LYS A 11 -47.38 -5.69 15.37
N TRP A 12 -47.30 -5.07 14.19
CA TRP A 12 -48.33 -5.19 13.15
C TRP A 12 -48.25 -6.51 12.38
N LEU A 13 -47.05 -7.08 12.20
CA LEU A 13 -46.88 -8.43 11.65
C LEU A 13 -47.47 -9.49 12.59
N ASP A 14 -47.39 -9.30 13.91
CA ASP A 14 -48.04 -10.17 14.91
C ASP A 14 -49.59 -10.24 14.75
N THR A 15 -50.21 -9.39 13.92
CA THR A 15 -51.65 -9.46 13.58
C THR A 15 -51.98 -10.41 12.42
N PHE A 16 -50.98 -11.12 11.88
CA PHE A 16 -51.12 -12.14 10.85
C PHE A 16 -50.90 -13.53 11.44
N ASP A 17 -51.65 -14.54 10.95
CA ASP A 17 -51.43 -15.94 11.32
C ASP A 17 -50.24 -16.47 10.50
N LEU A 18 -49.05 -16.43 11.09
CA LEU A 18 -47.78 -16.77 10.46
C LEU A 18 -47.13 -17.97 11.15
N GLN A 19 -46.76 -18.97 10.37
CA GLN A 19 -46.03 -20.15 10.85
C GLN A 19 -44.51 -19.90 10.99
N SER A 20 -44.02 -18.80 10.42
CA SER A 20 -42.62 -18.36 10.45
C SER A 20 -42.39 -17.40 11.61
N SER A 21 -41.26 -17.49 12.32
CA SER A 21 -40.89 -16.54 13.38
C SER A 21 -40.86 -15.10 12.86
N HIS A 22 -41.36 -14.15 13.64
CA HIS A 22 -41.48 -12.74 13.21
C HIS A 22 -41.34 -11.70 14.34
N SER A 23 -41.16 -12.11 15.60
CA SER A 23 -41.25 -11.22 16.76
C SER A 23 -40.02 -10.32 16.98
N THR A 24 -38.94 -10.51 16.23
CA THR A 24 -37.75 -9.64 16.25
C THR A 24 -37.27 -9.27 14.84
N ALA A 25 -36.47 -8.20 14.74
CA ALA A 25 -35.82 -7.79 13.50
C ALA A 25 -34.95 -8.90 12.87
N GLU A 26 -34.26 -9.70 13.70
CA GLU A 26 -33.44 -10.81 13.23
C GLU A 26 -34.27 -11.95 12.63
N ASP A 27 -35.46 -12.24 13.17
CA ASP A 27 -36.37 -13.26 12.63
C ASP A 27 -36.83 -12.87 11.21
N ILE A 28 -37.34 -11.65 11.04
CA ILE A 28 -37.89 -11.19 9.75
C ILE A 28 -36.82 -10.86 8.70
N SER A 29 -35.55 -10.71 9.10
CA SER A 29 -34.43 -10.38 8.20
C SER A 29 -34.13 -11.46 7.14
N ASP A 30 -34.71 -12.66 7.24
CA ASP A 30 -34.56 -13.71 6.22
C ASP A 30 -35.60 -13.63 5.08
N GLY A 31 -36.61 -12.76 5.23
CA GLY A 31 -37.69 -12.53 4.29
C GLY A 31 -38.81 -13.57 4.28
N VAL A 32 -38.74 -14.65 5.07
CA VAL A 32 -39.70 -15.77 4.99
C VAL A 32 -41.07 -15.33 5.53
N ALA A 33 -41.11 -14.76 6.73
CA ALA A 33 -42.34 -14.20 7.30
C ALA A 33 -42.93 -13.05 6.45
N LEU A 34 -42.07 -12.22 5.85
CA LEU A 34 -42.47 -11.14 4.93
C LEU A 34 -43.15 -11.68 3.67
N ALA A 35 -42.68 -12.80 3.14
CA ALA A 35 -43.31 -13.47 2.00
C ALA A 35 -44.63 -14.17 2.38
N ASP A 36 -44.75 -14.70 3.61
CA ASP A 36 -46.01 -15.23 4.12
C ASP A 36 -47.08 -14.13 4.27
N VAL A 37 -46.70 -12.97 4.83
CA VAL A 37 -47.57 -11.78 4.96
C VAL A 37 -48.05 -11.29 3.60
N LEU A 38 -47.15 -11.16 2.62
CA LEU A 38 -47.52 -10.73 1.26
C LEU A 38 -48.48 -11.71 0.56
N ALA A 39 -48.27 -13.01 0.74
CA ALA A 39 -49.17 -14.05 0.23
C ALA A 39 -50.58 -14.00 0.86
N GLN A 40 -50.72 -13.45 2.07
CA GLN A 40 -52.04 -13.14 2.66
C GLN A 40 -52.62 -11.81 2.18
N ILE A 41 -51.78 -10.77 1.98
CA ILE A 41 -52.21 -9.43 1.55
C ILE A 41 -52.85 -9.43 0.16
N ALA A 42 -52.21 -10.05 -0.81
CA ALA A 42 -52.67 -10.10 -2.21
C ALA A 42 -52.32 -11.47 -2.84
N PRO A 43 -53.01 -12.56 -2.47
CA PRO A 43 -52.78 -13.90 -3.01
C PRO A 43 -52.95 -14.00 -4.54
N GLU A 44 -53.65 -13.05 -5.15
CA GLU A 44 -53.76 -12.88 -6.61
C GLU A 44 -52.42 -12.55 -7.29
N TRP A 45 -51.48 -11.93 -6.57
CA TRP A 45 -50.17 -11.52 -7.07
C TRP A 45 -49.05 -12.34 -6.43
N PHE A 46 -49.01 -12.36 -5.09
CA PHE A 46 -48.06 -13.12 -4.27
C PHE A 46 -48.49 -14.59 -4.13
N THR A 47 -48.82 -15.20 -5.27
CA THR A 47 -49.35 -16.57 -5.40
C THR A 47 -48.47 -17.61 -4.71
N ALA A 48 -49.04 -18.79 -4.41
CA ALA A 48 -48.28 -19.93 -3.87
C ALA A 48 -47.05 -20.30 -4.75
N ALA A 49 -47.15 -20.13 -6.07
CA ALA A 49 -46.04 -20.36 -7.01
C ALA A 49 -44.94 -19.27 -6.95
N TRP A 50 -45.27 -18.06 -6.52
CA TRP A 50 -44.28 -17.04 -6.13
C TRP A 50 -43.68 -17.34 -4.75
N ARG A 51 -44.52 -17.65 -3.75
CA ARG A 51 -44.09 -17.94 -2.37
C ARG A 51 -43.14 -19.14 -2.28
N ALA A 52 -43.29 -20.14 -3.14
CA ALA A 52 -42.38 -21.28 -3.28
C ALA A 52 -40.97 -20.91 -3.82
N LYS A 53 -40.77 -19.71 -4.38
CA LYS A 53 -39.44 -19.19 -4.79
C LYS A 53 -38.64 -18.64 -3.60
N ILE A 54 -39.27 -18.44 -2.45
CA ILE A 54 -38.68 -17.96 -1.20
C ILE A 54 -38.27 -19.19 -0.37
N LYS A 55 -36.98 -19.32 -0.06
CA LYS A 55 -36.46 -20.45 0.71
C LYS A 55 -36.78 -20.27 2.18
N THR A 56 -37.24 -21.32 2.86
CA THR A 56 -37.46 -21.37 4.32
C THR A 56 -36.17 -21.65 5.09
N ASP A 57 -35.30 -22.48 4.52
CA ASP A 57 -34.14 -23.05 5.23
C ASP A 57 -32.94 -22.09 5.15
N VAL A 58 -33.14 -20.84 5.57
CA VAL A 58 -32.20 -19.73 5.37
C VAL A 58 -31.10 -19.70 6.44
N SER A 59 -31.49 -19.87 7.71
CA SER A 59 -30.59 -19.86 8.87
C SER A 59 -29.68 -18.60 8.92
N SER A 60 -28.44 -18.73 9.39
CA SER A 60 -27.45 -17.65 9.43
C SER A 60 -26.80 -17.35 8.06
N ASN A 61 -27.26 -17.95 6.97
CA ASN A 61 -26.66 -17.75 5.64
C ASN A 61 -27.20 -16.45 5.00
N TRP A 62 -26.53 -15.33 5.31
CA TRP A 62 -26.91 -14.00 4.82
C TRP A 62 -27.10 -13.93 3.29
N ARG A 63 -26.32 -14.68 2.49
CA ARG A 63 -26.47 -14.69 1.02
C ARG A 63 -27.83 -15.24 0.57
N LEU A 64 -28.41 -16.15 1.36
CA LEU A 64 -29.78 -16.64 1.13
C LEU A 64 -30.82 -15.63 1.65
N LYS A 65 -30.59 -14.96 2.78
CA LYS A 65 -31.42 -13.83 3.26
C LYS A 65 -31.55 -12.75 2.17
N VAL A 66 -30.42 -12.24 1.67
CA VAL A 66 -30.36 -11.26 0.56
C VAL A 66 -31.07 -11.79 -0.70
N SER A 67 -30.97 -13.08 -1.02
CA SER A 67 -31.64 -13.69 -2.19
C SER A 67 -33.17 -13.78 -2.06
N ASN A 68 -33.69 -14.00 -0.84
CA ASN A 68 -35.12 -13.90 -0.56
C ASN A 68 -35.59 -12.44 -0.63
N LEU A 69 -34.91 -11.55 0.11
CA LEU A 69 -35.24 -10.13 0.21
C LEU A 69 -35.27 -9.43 -1.15
N LYS A 70 -34.34 -9.72 -2.07
CA LYS A 70 -34.38 -9.15 -3.43
C LYS A 70 -35.67 -9.50 -4.18
N LYS A 71 -36.07 -10.77 -4.20
CA LYS A 71 -37.33 -11.22 -4.84
C LYS A 71 -38.56 -10.59 -4.21
N ILE A 72 -38.53 -10.36 -2.89
CA ILE A 72 -39.61 -9.73 -2.12
C ILE A 72 -39.71 -8.25 -2.52
N ILE A 73 -38.60 -7.51 -2.44
CA ILE A 73 -38.56 -6.10 -2.83
C ILE A 73 -38.92 -5.92 -4.31
N GLU A 74 -38.42 -6.77 -5.20
CA GLU A 74 -38.73 -6.74 -6.63
C GLU A 74 -40.23 -6.95 -6.89
N ALA A 75 -40.82 -8.03 -6.36
CA ALA A 75 -42.26 -8.30 -6.53
C ALA A 75 -43.18 -7.28 -5.84
N ILE A 76 -42.73 -6.60 -4.77
CA ILE A 76 -43.42 -5.45 -4.18
C ILE A 76 -43.38 -4.26 -5.14
N MET A 77 -42.20 -3.88 -5.65
CA MET A 77 -42.07 -2.74 -6.57
C MET A 77 -42.91 -2.95 -7.84
N GLU A 78 -42.95 -4.18 -8.36
CA GLU A 78 -43.81 -4.58 -9.48
C GLU A 78 -45.30 -4.46 -9.10
N TYR A 79 -45.72 -4.89 -7.90
CA TYR A 79 -47.11 -4.75 -7.41
C TYR A 79 -47.56 -3.28 -7.33
N TYR A 80 -46.70 -2.37 -6.84
CA TYR A 80 -47.00 -0.93 -6.81
C TYR A 80 -47.22 -0.35 -8.21
N ILE A 81 -46.42 -0.76 -9.19
CA ILE A 81 -46.49 -0.24 -10.56
C ILE A 81 -47.65 -0.87 -11.34
N GLU A 82 -47.77 -2.20 -11.35
CA GLU A 82 -48.69 -2.92 -12.22
C GLU A 82 -50.09 -3.13 -11.63
N CYS A 83 -50.20 -3.31 -10.30
CA CYS A 83 -51.49 -3.55 -9.63
C CYS A 83 -52.06 -2.31 -8.94
N LEU A 84 -51.23 -1.50 -8.28
CA LEU A 84 -51.67 -0.28 -7.58
C LEU A 84 -51.61 0.97 -8.48
N ASN A 85 -50.91 0.92 -9.62
CA ASN A 85 -50.69 2.03 -10.55
C ASN A 85 -50.09 3.29 -9.87
N GLN A 86 -49.10 3.08 -8.98
CA GLN A 86 -48.45 4.11 -8.17
C GLN A 86 -46.94 4.18 -8.49
N GLN A 87 -46.53 5.30 -9.09
CA GLN A 87 -45.14 5.54 -9.50
C GLN A 87 -44.26 5.91 -8.30
N LEU A 88 -43.39 4.98 -7.85
CA LEU A 88 -42.43 5.16 -6.75
C LEU A 88 -41.22 6.07 -7.14
N SER A 89 -41.48 7.20 -7.79
CA SER A 89 -40.45 8.09 -8.36
C SER A 89 -39.60 8.85 -7.33
N GLY A 90 -40.08 9.02 -6.10
CA GLY A 90 -39.33 9.63 -5.00
C GLY A 90 -38.82 8.65 -3.93
N TYR A 91 -39.26 7.38 -3.95
CA TYR A 91 -39.00 6.46 -2.85
C TYR A 91 -37.65 5.74 -2.98
N ILE A 92 -36.88 5.71 -1.88
CA ILE A 92 -35.59 5.02 -1.84
C ILE A 92 -35.82 3.52 -1.61
N LYS A 93 -35.67 2.72 -2.68
CA LYS A 93 -35.77 1.25 -2.66
C LYS A 93 -34.90 0.65 -1.52
N PRO A 94 -35.45 -0.24 -0.66
CA PRO A 94 -34.70 -0.82 0.46
C PRO A 94 -33.47 -1.63 0.00
N ASP A 95 -32.35 -1.51 0.71
CA ASP A 95 -31.15 -2.30 0.41
C ASP A 95 -31.21 -3.70 1.04
N ALA A 96 -31.65 -4.67 0.23
CA ALA A 96 -31.65 -6.10 0.57
C ALA A 96 -30.32 -6.62 1.15
N THR A 97 -29.20 -6.02 0.78
CA THR A 97 -27.84 -6.42 1.20
C THR A 97 -27.60 -6.08 2.66
N LYS A 98 -27.90 -4.83 3.05
CA LYS A 98 -27.75 -4.36 4.44
C LYS A 98 -28.69 -5.11 5.39
N ILE A 99 -29.95 -5.34 4.99
CA ILE A 99 -30.90 -6.13 5.78
C ILE A 99 -30.38 -7.57 5.94
N GLY A 100 -30.01 -8.24 4.85
CA GLY A 100 -29.65 -9.66 4.91
C GLY A 100 -28.29 -9.97 5.56
N GLU A 101 -27.31 -9.06 5.46
CA GLU A 101 -25.94 -9.24 6.00
C GLU A 101 -25.71 -8.57 7.36
N HIS A 102 -26.35 -7.42 7.62
CA HIS A 102 -26.11 -6.60 8.81
C HIS A 102 -27.35 -6.42 9.70
N CYS A 103 -28.52 -6.93 9.31
CA CYS A 103 -29.82 -6.70 9.98
C CYS A 103 -30.13 -5.21 10.18
N ASP A 104 -29.88 -4.38 9.17
CA ASP A 104 -30.10 -2.92 9.23
C ASP A 104 -31.59 -2.58 9.49
N ASN A 105 -31.87 -2.14 10.71
CA ASN A 105 -33.20 -1.75 11.21
C ASN A 105 -33.89 -0.68 10.34
N HIS A 106 -33.14 0.25 9.75
CA HIS A 106 -33.71 1.37 8.99
C HIS A 106 -34.16 0.92 7.59
N GLU A 107 -33.36 0.10 6.92
CA GLU A 107 -33.75 -0.53 5.64
C GLU A 107 -34.87 -1.56 5.84
N LEU A 108 -34.83 -2.30 6.95
CA LEU A 108 -35.89 -3.24 7.33
C LEU A 108 -37.22 -2.53 7.63
N ARG A 109 -37.19 -1.38 8.33
CA ARG A 109 -38.37 -0.51 8.49
C ARG A 109 -38.94 -0.08 7.15
N ARG A 110 -38.10 0.35 6.19
CA ARG A 110 -38.57 0.70 4.83
C ARG A 110 -39.22 -0.47 4.10
N LEU A 111 -38.68 -1.68 4.26
CA LEU A 111 -39.30 -2.87 3.69
C LEU A 111 -40.68 -3.15 4.32
N LEU A 112 -40.81 -3.07 5.65
CA LEU A 112 -42.11 -3.21 6.31
C LEU A 112 -43.10 -2.10 5.93
N GLN A 113 -42.63 -0.86 5.79
CA GLN A 113 -43.42 0.29 5.33
C GLN A 113 -44.02 0.06 3.94
N LEU A 114 -43.25 -0.50 2.99
CA LEU A 114 -43.77 -0.87 1.68
C LEU A 114 -44.81 -2.00 1.76
N ILE A 115 -44.60 -3.02 2.61
CA ILE A 115 -45.53 -4.15 2.79
C ILE A 115 -46.84 -3.68 3.45
N LEU A 116 -46.76 -2.80 4.45
CA LEU A 116 -47.90 -2.11 5.05
C LEU A 116 -48.67 -1.28 4.01
N GLY A 117 -47.96 -0.55 3.15
CA GLY A 117 -48.57 0.18 2.04
C GLY A 117 -49.26 -0.73 1.02
N CYS A 118 -48.80 -1.97 0.80
CA CYS A 118 -49.55 -2.97 0.04
C CYS A 118 -50.84 -3.38 0.78
N ALA A 119 -50.77 -3.64 2.09
CA ALA A 119 -51.91 -4.08 2.90
C ALA A 119 -53.06 -3.07 2.93
N VAL A 120 -52.78 -1.77 2.99
CA VAL A 120 -53.81 -0.72 3.02
C VAL A 120 -54.35 -0.32 1.64
N ASN A 121 -53.81 -0.90 0.56
CA ASN A 121 -54.21 -0.61 -0.82
C ASN A 121 -54.69 -1.82 -1.63
N CYS A 122 -54.43 -3.05 -1.17
CA CYS A 122 -54.89 -4.27 -1.85
C CYS A 122 -56.42 -4.38 -1.90
N ASN A 123 -56.91 -5.36 -2.67
CA ASN A 123 -58.34 -5.63 -2.83
C ASN A 123 -59.08 -5.89 -1.50
N GLN A 124 -58.39 -6.41 -0.48
CA GLN A 124 -58.95 -6.70 0.84
C GLN A 124 -58.59 -5.64 1.90
N LYS A 125 -58.11 -4.45 1.51
CA LYS A 125 -57.59 -3.41 2.41
C LYS A 125 -58.43 -3.11 3.66
N GLN A 126 -59.76 -3.15 3.56
CA GLN A 126 -60.64 -2.91 4.71
C GLN A 126 -60.43 -3.89 5.87
N GLN A 127 -60.06 -5.15 5.58
CA GLN A 127 -59.70 -6.15 6.59
C GLN A 127 -58.42 -5.76 7.34
N TYR A 128 -57.39 -5.33 6.61
CA TYR A 128 -56.11 -4.92 7.19
C TYR A 128 -56.22 -3.59 7.96
N ILE A 129 -57.02 -2.65 7.44
CA ILE A 129 -57.37 -1.40 8.13
C ILE A 129 -58.13 -1.68 9.42
N THR A 130 -59.11 -2.58 9.42
CA THR A 130 -59.84 -2.97 10.63
C THR A 130 -58.93 -3.68 11.66
N ARG A 131 -57.95 -4.48 11.21
CA ARG A 131 -56.92 -5.05 12.11
C ARG A 131 -56.07 -3.96 12.75
N ILE A 132 -55.59 -2.98 11.97
CA ILE A 132 -54.84 -1.81 12.47
C ILE A 132 -55.64 -1.05 13.53
N MET A 133 -56.93 -0.81 13.29
CA MET A 133 -57.84 -0.15 14.25
C MET A 133 -58.05 -0.93 15.57
N GLY A 134 -57.74 -2.23 15.60
CA GLY A 134 -57.78 -3.06 16.80
C GLY A 134 -56.48 -3.07 17.63
N MET A 135 -55.43 -2.37 17.18
CA MET A 135 -54.12 -2.37 17.84
C MET A 135 -54.01 -1.31 18.95
N GLU A 136 -52.92 -1.37 19.74
CA GLU A 136 -52.55 -0.31 20.68
C GLU A 136 -52.41 1.05 19.96
N GLU A 137 -52.94 2.12 20.58
CA GLU A 137 -52.95 3.48 20.05
C GLU A 137 -51.56 3.96 19.57
N THR A 138 -50.51 3.71 20.37
CA THR A 138 -49.12 4.07 20.05
C THR A 138 -48.59 3.35 18.81
N VAL A 139 -49.14 2.17 18.49
CA VAL A 139 -48.82 1.42 17.28
C VAL A 139 -49.63 1.96 16.10
N GLN A 140 -50.92 2.27 16.28
CA GLN A 140 -51.75 2.92 15.25
C GLN A 140 -51.14 4.25 14.77
N GLN A 141 -50.66 5.10 15.70
CA GLN A 141 -50.00 6.36 15.38
C GLN A 141 -48.71 6.16 14.57
N ALA A 142 -47.88 5.17 14.91
CA ALA A 142 -46.65 4.86 14.19
C ALA A 142 -46.91 4.25 12.79
N ILE A 143 -47.95 3.44 12.65
CA ILE A 143 -48.45 2.92 11.37
C ILE A 143 -48.94 4.07 10.48
N MET A 144 -49.72 4.99 11.04
CA MET A 144 -50.22 6.18 10.33
C MET A 144 -49.08 7.08 9.85
N GLN A 145 -48.09 7.37 10.71
CA GLN A 145 -46.87 8.11 10.32
C GLN A 145 -46.12 7.40 9.19
N SER A 146 -45.96 6.08 9.27
CA SER A 146 -45.27 5.29 8.24
C SER A 146 -46.00 5.34 6.89
N ILE A 147 -47.34 5.43 6.89
CA ILE A 147 -48.15 5.56 5.68
C ILE A 147 -48.11 6.99 5.13
N GLN A 148 -48.14 8.02 5.98
CA GLN A 148 -48.00 9.43 5.57
C GLN A 148 -46.59 9.73 4.99
N GLU A 149 -45.54 9.15 5.57
CA GLU A 149 -44.18 9.22 5.04
C GLU A 149 -44.09 8.57 3.65
N LEU A 150 -44.75 7.41 3.45
CA LEU A 150 -44.84 6.76 2.15
C LEU A 150 -45.62 7.62 1.14
N GLU A 151 -46.79 8.15 1.54
CA GLU A 151 -47.59 9.08 0.72
C GLU A 151 -46.81 10.31 0.26
N SER A 152 -46.01 10.93 1.13
CA SER A 152 -45.25 12.13 0.78
C SER A 152 -44.21 11.90 -0.35
N ASN A 153 -43.85 10.64 -0.61
CA ASN A 153 -42.93 10.22 -1.66
C ASN A 153 -43.65 9.63 -2.90
N MET A 154 -44.99 9.65 -2.93
CA MET A 154 -45.84 9.05 -3.95
C MET A 154 -46.63 10.10 -4.74
N HIS A 155 -46.49 10.10 -6.06
CA HIS A 155 -47.32 10.93 -6.95
C HIS A 155 -48.53 10.13 -7.45
N GLY A 156 -49.60 10.09 -6.65
CA GLY A 156 -50.84 9.37 -6.97
C GLY A 156 -52.01 9.73 -6.05
N PRO A 157 -53.18 9.07 -6.19
CA PRO A 157 -54.30 9.24 -5.27
C PRO A 157 -53.91 8.87 -3.83
N ARG A 158 -54.35 9.65 -2.83
CA ARG A 158 -54.12 9.36 -1.41
C ARG A 158 -54.65 7.98 -1.03
N LEU A 159 -53.95 7.34 -0.08
CA LEU A 159 -54.22 5.97 0.33
C LEU A 159 -55.44 5.92 1.25
N SER A 160 -56.10 4.76 1.27
CA SER A 160 -57.44 4.62 1.85
C SER A 160 -57.54 4.89 3.36
N LEU A 161 -56.41 4.92 4.07
CA LEU A 161 -56.35 5.05 5.53
C LEU A 161 -56.30 6.50 6.01
N GLY A 162 -55.76 7.43 5.21
CA GLY A 162 -55.64 8.86 5.57
C GLY A 162 -56.97 9.58 5.78
N THR A 163 -58.08 8.97 5.34
CA THR A 163 -59.47 9.44 5.56
C THR A 163 -60.19 8.71 6.69
N SER A 164 -59.56 7.70 7.31
CA SER A 164 -60.22 6.79 8.26
C SER A 164 -59.64 6.83 9.69
N LEU A 165 -58.44 7.39 9.88
CA LEU A 165 -57.77 7.51 11.20
C LEU A 165 -57.48 8.97 11.58
N ASN A 166 -58.52 9.78 11.78
CA ASN A 166 -58.37 11.05 12.50
C ASN A 166 -58.17 10.77 14.01
N PHE A 167 -56.97 10.35 14.40
CA PHE A 167 -56.62 10.24 15.81
C PHE A 167 -56.12 11.60 16.34
N GLU A 168 -57.06 12.41 16.84
CA GLU A 168 -56.72 13.64 17.56
C GLU A 168 -56.14 13.32 18.94
N SER A 169 -54.87 13.67 19.14
CA SER A 169 -54.22 13.63 20.45
C SER A 169 -54.62 14.85 21.27
N LEU A 170 -55.57 14.71 22.20
CA LEU A 170 -55.68 15.63 23.34
C LEU A 170 -56.09 14.94 24.65
N ASP A 171 -55.71 15.60 25.74
CA ASP A 171 -55.63 15.11 27.12
C ASP A 171 -56.97 14.60 27.70
N VAL A 172 -56.90 13.70 28.68
CA VAL A 172 -58.01 12.81 29.05
C VAL A 172 -59.07 13.49 29.93
N ALA A 173 -60.00 14.18 29.27
CA ALA A 173 -61.34 14.45 29.78
C ALA A 173 -62.46 14.19 28.75
N ASP A 174 -62.11 14.06 27.46
CA ASP A 174 -63.07 14.25 26.35
C ASP A 174 -63.90 13.01 25.95
N GLY A 175 -63.72 11.83 26.57
CA GLY A 175 -64.32 10.56 26.10
C GLY A 175 -65.87 10.50 26.00
N THR A 176 -66.57 11.45 26.62
CA THR A 176 -68.02 11.71 26.44
C THR A 176 -68.30 12.95 25.60
N GLN A 177 -67.47 14.00 25.71
CA GLN A 177 -67.66 15.26 25.00
C GLN A 177 -67.24 15.14 23.52
N GLN A 178 -66.13 14.48 23.19
CA GLN A 178 -65.71 14.14 21.82
C GLN A 178 -66.73 13.26 21.11
N ARG A 179 -67.46 12.42 21.85
CA ARG A 179 -68.57 11.62 21.31
C ARG A 179 -69.78 12.48 20.98
N LEU A 180 -70.15 13.39 21.90
CA LEU A 180 -71.11 14.45 21.65
C LEU A 180 -70.66 15.40 20.53
N LEU A 181 -69.37 15.66 20.36
CA LEU A 181 -68.80 16.51 19.30
C LEU A 181 -68.77 15.79 17.96
N THR A 182 -68.61 14.46 17.93
CA THR A 182 -68.73 13.67 16.69
C THR A 182 -70.20 13.61 16.25
N GLU A 183 -71.12 13.40 17.20
CA GLU A 183 -72.56 13.47 16.94
C GLU A 183 -73.01 14.90 16.58
N LEU A 184 -72.44 15.92 17.21
CA LEU A 184 -72.59 17.33 16.85
C LEU A 184 -72.00 17.61 15.47
N GLN A 185 -70.86 17.02 15.09
CA GLN A 185 -70.23 17.22 13.79
C GLN A 185 -71.07 16.59 12.68
N VAL A 186 -71.55 15.36 12.84
CA VAL A 186 -72.53 14.77 11.91
C VAL A 186 -73.81 15.62 11.86
N THR A 187 -74.26 16.15 13.00
CA THR A 187 -75.41 17.08 13.04
C THR A 187 -75.08 18.43 12.39
N VAL A 188 -73.83 18.90 12.42
CA VAL A 188 -73.34 20.12 11.76
C VAL A 188 -73.21 19.89 10.27
N ASP A 189 -72.63 18.77 9.81
CA ASP A 189 -72.55 18.39 8.41
C ASP A 189 -73.95 18.24 7.80
N MET A 190 -74.89 17.60 8.53
CA MET A 190 -76.29 17.50 8.11
C MET A 190 -77.00 18.86 8.16
N LYS A 191 -76.74 19.70 9.17
CA LYS A 191 -77.24 21.08 9.25
C LYS A 191 -76.65 21.94 8.13
N GLU A 192 -75.42 21.71 7.69
CA GLU A 192 -74.72 22.48 6.66
C GLU A 192 -75.18 22.04 5.28
N GLN A 193 -75.40 20.75 5.04
CA GLN A 193 -76.13 20.25 3.86
C GLN A 193 -77.58 20.75 3.81
N LEU A 194 -78.27 20.84 4.95
CA LEU A 194 -79.62 21.42 5.03
C LEU A 194 -79.59 22.94 4.85
N ALA A 195 -78.60 23.65 5.40
CA ALA A 195 -78.43 25.09 5.23
C ALA A 195 -78.02 25.44 3.79
N GLN A 196 -77.22 24.59 3.13
CA GLN A 196 -76.90 24.69 1.71
C GLN A 196 -78.15 24.49 0.86
N LYS A 197 -78.99 23.48 1.16
CA LYS A 197 -80.30 23.32 0.50
C LYS A 197 -81.27 24.46 0.80
N CYS A 198 -81.30 25.00 2.01
CA CYS A 198 -82.07 26.20 2.34
C CYS A 198 -81.54 27.40 1.56
N HIS A 199 -80.22 27.56 1.42
CA HIS A 199 -79.62 28.64 0.64
C HIS A 199 -79.87 28.49 -0.88
N GLU A 200 -79.85 27.27 -1.41
CA GLU A 200 -80.25 26.95 -2.79
C GLU A 200 -81.74 27.27 -3.02
N LEU A 201 -82.61 26.94 -2.06
CA LEU A 201 -84.04 27.24 -2.12
C LEU A 201 -84.33 28.74 -1.91
N ASP A 202 -83.62 29.43 -1.02
CA ASP A 202 -83.73 30.87 -0.80
C ASP A 202 -83.17 31.65 -2.01
N GLN A 203 -82.12 31.14 -2.67
CA GLN A 203 -81.63 31.68 -3.94
C GLN A 203 -82.66 31.48 -5.06
N GLN A 204 -83.29 30.30 -5.16
CA GLN A 204 -84.40 30.06 -6.10
C GLN A 204 -85.61 30.95 -5.78
N LEU A 205 -85.96 31.14 -4.52
CA LEU A 205 -87.03 32.05 -4.10
C LEU A 205 -86.69 33.52 -4.34
N SER A 206 -85.42 33.93 -4.18
CA SER A 206 -84.95 35.27 -4.52
C SER A 206 -85.03 35.50 -6.03
N LEU A 207 -84.55 34.56 -6.85
CA LEU A 207 -84.67 34.63 -8.31
C LEU A 207 -86.13 34.66 -8.77
N LEU A 208 -87.02 33.86 -8.16
CA LEU A 208 -88.46 33.90 -8.43
C LEU A 208 -89.15 35.16 -7.88
N GLN A 209 -88.63 35.78 -6.81
CA GLN A 209 -89.09 37.08 -6.33
C GLN A 209 -88.60 38.23 -7.21
N GLU A 210 -87.38 38.16 -7.74
CA GLU A 210 -86.82 39.09 -8.73
C GLU A 210 -87.55 38.97 -10.07
N GLU A 211 -87.83 37.75 -10.55
CA GLU A 211 -88.66 37.51 -11.73
C GLU A 211 -90.08 38.02 -11.51
N LYS A 212 -90.71 37.70 -10.38
CA LYS A 212 -92.03 38.23 -10.02
C LYS A 212 -92.02 39.76 -9.89
N ALA A 213 -90.97 40.36 -9.34
CA ALA A 213 -90.83 41.81 -9.24
C ALA A 213 -90.63 42.44 -10.63
N ALA A 214 -89.81 41.83 -11.48
CA ALA A 214 -89.63 42.22 -12.88
C ALA A 214 -90.97 42.18 -13.62
N LEU A 215 -91.69 41.05 -13.58
CA LEU A 215 -93.02 40.87 -14.17
C LEU A 215 -94.07 41.81 -13.57
N MET A 216 -93.99 42.17 -12.29
CA MET A 216 -94.84 43.20 -11.66
C MET A 216 -94.49 44.61 -12.14
N THR A 217 -93.20 44.95 -12.31
CA THR A 217 -92.81 46.23 -12.92
C THR A 217 -93.09 46.28 -14.41
N GLU A 218 -93.08 45.15 -15.10
CA GLU A 218 -93.47 45.04 -16.51
C GLU A 218 -94.99 45.18 -16.66
N ASN A 219 -95.80 44.48 -15.84
CA ASN A 219 -97.24 44.73 -15.79
C ASN A 219 -97.54 46.19 -15.43
N LYS A 220 -96.83 46.79 -14.47
CA LYS A 220 -96.99 48.21 -14.14
C LYS A 220 -96.61 49.12 -15.31
N LYS A 221 -95.51 48.85 -16.03
CA LYS A 221 -95.13 49.58 -17.26
C LYS A 221 -96.10 49.36 -18.41
N LEU A 222 -96.71 48.18 -18.53
CA LEU A 222 -97.72 47.89 -19.54
C LEU A 222 -99.04 48.59 -19.23
N GLN A 223 -99.43 48.66 -17.94
CA GLN A 223 -100.55 49.45 -17.46
C GLN A 223 -100.28 50.95 -17.66
N GLU A 224 -99.12 51.47 -17.25
CA GLU A 224 -98.71 52.85 -17.49
C GLU A 224 -98.68 53.20 -18.99
N ARG A 225 -98.26 52.27 -19.86
CA ARG A 225 -98.30 52.44 -21.32
C ARG A 225 -99.71 52.30 -21.91
N LEU A 226 -100.65 51.68 -21.20
CA LEU A 226 -102.06 51.65 -21.56
C LEU A 226 -102.70 53.00 -21.19
N ASP A 227 -102.45 53.48 -19.97
CA ASP A 227 -102.86 54.79 -19.47
C ASP A 227 -102.26 55.95 -20.33
N GLU A 228 -101.01 55.83 -20.80
CA GLU A 228 -100.38 56.74 -21.79
C GLU A 228 -101.07 56.70 -23.16
N PHE A 229 -101.66 55.56 -23.54
CA PHE A 229 -102.43 55.41 -24.79
C PHE A 229 -103.84 55.99 -24.66
N GLU A 230 -104.44 55.95 -23.46
CA GLU A 230 -105.74 56.55 -23.17
C GLU A 230 -105.68 58.09 -23.03
N ASN A 231 -104.51 58.70 -22.82
CA ASN A 231 -104.38 60.15 -22.61
C ASN A 231 -103.25 60.82 -23.45
N PRO A 232 -103.46 61.08 -24.76
CA PRO A 232 -102.38 61.39 -25.70
C PRO A 232 -101.68 62.75 -25.55
N GLU A 233 -102.34 63.76 -24.96
CA GLU A 233 -101.99 65.17 -25.20
C GLU A 233 -100.77 65.70 -24.41
N SER A 234 -100.34 65.00 -23.34
CA SER A 234 -99.23 65.46 -22.49
C SER A 234 -97.83 64.93 -22.90
N CYS A 235 -97.77 63.86 -23.70
CA CYS A 235 -96.57 63.01 -23.79
C CYS A 235 -95.56 63.41 -24.91
N SER A 236 -95.69 64.56 -25.56
CA SER A 236 -94.76 64.99 -26.64
C SER A 236 -93.46 65.61 -26.10
N ILE A 237 -93.57 66.53 -25.14
CA ILE A 237 -92.45 67.33 -24.62
C ILE A 237 -91.50 66.47 -23.77
N PHE A 238 -92.04 65.61 -22.91
CA PHE A 238 -91.24 64.76 -22.02
C PHE A 238 -90.34 63.76 -22.78
N ARG A 239 -90.84 63.12 -23.85
CA ARG A 239 -90.05 62.20 -24.68
C ARG A 239 -88.83 62.89 -25.32
N HIS A 240 -88.98 64.13 -25.78
CA HIS A 240 -87.85 64.93 -26.30
C HIS A 240 -86.86 65.44 -25.23
N SER A 241 -87.19 65.35 -23.94
CA SER A 241 -86.25 65.60 -22.83
C SER A 241 -85.53 64.32 -22.39
N GLY A 242 -86.25 63.19 -22.33
CA GLY A 242 -85.68 61.87 -22.02
C GLY A 242 -84.64 61.43 -23.04
N LEU A 243 -84.96 61.50 -24.34
CA LEU A 243 -84.02 61.18 -25.42
C LEU A 243 -82.76 62.06 -25.37
N ARG A 244 -82.88 63.34 -24.97
CA ARG A 244 -81.71 64.23 -24.81
C ARG A 244 -80.83 63.82 -23.64
N LYS A 245 -81.40 63.48 -22.48
CA LYS A 245 -80.65 62.93 -21.35
C LYS A 245 -79.96 61.60 -21.70
N GLN A 246 -80.62 60.75 -22.48
CA GLN A 246 -80.07 59.47 -22.92
C GLN A 246 -78.91 59.65 -23.91
N VAL A 247 -79.00 60.60 -24.85
CA VAL A 247 -77.87 60.96 -25.73
C VAL A 247 -76.68 61.51 -24.94
N GLU A 248 -76.90 62.35 -23.93
CA GLU A 248 -75.80 62.87 -23.11
C GLU A 248 -75.15 61.79 -22.23
N ALA A 249 -75.96 60.91 -21.60
CA ALA A 249 -75.44 59.77 -20.85
C ALA A 249 -74.60 58.82 -21.73
N LEU A 250 -75.03 58.57 -22.98
CA LEU A 250 -74.27 57.75 -23.93
C LEU A 250 -72.96 58.43 -24.39
N LYS A 251 -72.86 59.76 -24.41
CA LYS A 251 -71.58 60.47 -24.60
C LYS A 251 -70.67 60.31 -23.40
N ASP A 252 -71.20 60.44 -22.18
CA ASP A 252 -70.42 60.27 -20.94
C ASP A 252 -69.89 58.84 -20.80
N GLU A 253 -70.67 57.85 -21.22
CA GLU A 253 -70.22 56.45 -21.31
C GLU A 253 -69.19 56.25 -22.41
N LEU A 254 -69.40 56.80 -23.61
CA LEU A 254 -68.43 56.74 -24.71
C LEU A 254 -67.08 57.34 -24.28
N PHE A 255 -67.08 58.52 -23.66
CA PHE A 255 -65.87 59.20 -23.19
C PHE A 255 -65.11 58.40 -22.12
N LYS A 256 -65.83 57.76 -21.18
CA LYS A 256 -65.22 56.85 -20.20
C LYS A 256 -64.61 55.62 -20.87
N VAL A 257 -65.31 55.03 -21.84
CA VAL A 257 -64.83 53.87 -22.60
C VAL A 257 -63.59 54.25 -23.42
N GLU A 258 -63.58 55.38 -24.12
CA GLU A 258 -62.41 55.88 -24.86
C GLU A 258 -61.22 56.17 -23.94
N THR A 259 -61.45 56.81 -22.79
CA THR A 259 -60.38 57.04 -21.78
C THR A 259 -59.78 55.71 -21.33
N SER A 260 -60.63 54.74 -20.94
CA SER A 260 -60.16 53.42 -20.49
C SER A 260 -59.46 52.62 -21.60
N ARG A 261 -59.91 52.74 -22.86
CA ARG A 261 -59.25 52.14 -24.03
C ARG A 261 -57.83 52.68 -24.18
N ASP A 262 -57.65 53.97 -24.00
CA ASP A 262 -56.35 54.62 -24.18
C ASP A 262 -55.41 54.36 -22.98
N ASP A 263 -55.94 54.23 -21.77
CA ASP A 263 -55.21 53.69 -20.60
C ASP A 263 -54.75 52.24 -20.82
N TYR A 264 -55.64 51.35 -21.28
CA TYR A 264 -55.28 49.95 -21.58
C TYR A 264 -54.27 49.86 -22.72
N ARG A 265 -54.40 50.70 -23.75
CA ARG A 265 -53.43 50.80 -24.83
C ARG A 265 -52.05 51.19 -24.31
N LEU A 266 -51.95 52.23 -23.47
CA LEU A 266 -50.68 52.63 -22.86
C LEU A 266 -50.09 51.51 -21.99
N LYS A 267 -50.93 50.75 -21.27
CA LYS A 267 -50.46 49.59 -20.50
C LYS A 267 -49.96 48.44 -21.39
N ILE A 268 -50.54 48.23 -22.57
CA ILE A 268 -50.03 47.28 -23.56
C ILE A 268 -48.68 47.75 -24.10
N GLU A 269 -48.56 49.00 -24.58
CA GLU A 269 -47.30 49.55 -25.11
C GLU A 269 -46.15 49.50 -24.08
N LEU A 270 -46.46 49.66 -22.78
CA LEU A 270 -45.50 49.48 -21.68
C LEU A 270 -45.11 48.01 -21.45
N LEU A 271 -46.05 47.07 -21.52
CA LEU A 271 -45.79 45.63 -21.36
C LEU A 271 -45.00 45.06 -22.55
N GLU A 272 -45.27 45.51 -23.77
CA GLU A 272 -44.51 45.14 -24.97
C GLU A 272 -43.04 45.58 -24.84
N LYS A 273 -42.79 46.78 -24.31
CA LYS A 273 -41.44 47.29 -24.02
C LYS A 273 -40.75 46.46 -22.92
N GLU A 274 -41.45 46.10 -21.85
CA GLU A 274 -40.93 45.23 -20.78
C GLU A 274 -40.57 43.83 -21.31
N VAL A 275 -41.40 43.24 -22.18
CA VAL A 275 -41.12 41.96 -22.85
C VAL A 275 -39.87 42.06 -23.74
N LEU A 276 -39.71 43.13 -24.52
CA LEU A 276 -38.53 43.32 -25.36
C LEU A 276 -37.24 43.50 -24.55
N GLU A 277 -37.29 44.24 -23.43
CA GLU A 277 -36.15 44.39 -22.51
C GLU A 277 -35.77 43.06 -21.83
N LEU A 278 -36.77 42.25 -21.44
CA LEU A 278 -36.54 40.91 -20.90
C LEU A 278 -35.98 39.94 -21.95
N GLN A 279 -36.43 40.02 -23.21
CA GLN A 279 -35.91 39.22 -24.32
C GLN A 279 -34.44 39.57 -24.63
N SER A 280 -34.10 40.86 -24.76
CA SER A 280 -32.70 41.29 -24.93
C SER A 280 -31.81 40.80 -23.78
N ARG A 281 -32.31 40.87 -22.53
CA ARG A 281 -31.59 40.38 -21.36
C ARG A 281 -31.43 38.86 -21.36
N GLN A 282 -32.41 38.12 -21.85
CA GLN A 282 -32.32 36.67 -22.02
C GLN A 282 -31.27 36.29 -23.07
N GLU A 283 -31.21 37.00 -24.21
CA GLU A 283 -30.17 36.78 -25.21
C GLU A 283 -28.77 37.04 -24.67
N ASP A 284 -28.56 38.12 -23.92
CA ASP A 284 -27.25 38.46 -23.35
C ASP A 284 -26.82 37.48 -22.25
N LEU A 285 -27.77 36.96 -21.47
CA LEU A 285 -27.52 35.85 -20.53
C LEU A 285 -27.19 34.54 -21.25
N GLN A 286 -27.80 34.27 -22.41
CA GLN A 286 -27.47 33.10 -23.23
C GLN A 286 -26.06 33.20 -23.81
N LYS A 287 -25.68 34.37 -24.39
CA LYS A 287 -24.32 34.63 -24.88
C LYS A 287 -23.27 34.40 -23.79
N ALA A 288 -23.51 34.92 -22.58
CA ALA A 288 -22.63 34.71 -21.44
C ALA A 288 -22.54 33.24 -20.96
N ALA A 289 -23.64 32.47 -21.08
CA ALA A 289 -23.63 31.03 -20.79
C ALA A 289 -22.85 30.23 -21.85
N ASP A 290 -22.98 30.60 -23.12
CA ASP A 290 -22.25 29.97 -24.23
C ASP A 290 -20.73 30.28 -24.14
N GLU A 291 -20.36 31.52 -23.80
CA GLU A 291 -18.97 31.91 -23.46
C GLU A 291 -18.42 31.13 -22.26
N ALA A 292 -19.21 30.95 -21.19
CA ALA A 292 -18.79 30.17 -20.03
C ALA A 292 -18.57 28.68 -20.35
N ASN A 293 -19.36 28.11 -21.27
CA ASN A 293 -19.15 26.75 -21.78
C ASN A 293 -17.87 26.66 -22.63
N ASN A 294 -17.64 27.60 -23.54
CA ASN A 294 -16.41 27.64 -24.36
C ASN A 294 -15.14 27.74 -23.48
N LEU A 295 -15.15 28.60 -22.46
CA LEU A 295 -14.04 28.74 -21.51
C LEU A 295 -13.82 27.48 -20.65
N LYS A 296 -14.89 26.74 -20.34
CA LYS A 296 -14.79 25.46 -19.63
C LYS A 296 -14.14 24.38 -20.51
N ASP A 297 -14.51 24.30 -21.78
CA ASP A 297 -13.90 23.36 -22.74
C ASP A 297 -12.42 23.70 -22.99
N GLU A 298 -12.05 24.99 -23.03
CA GLU A 298 -10.64 25.42 -23.04
C GLU A 298 -9.89 25.00 -21.76
N ILE A 299 -10.49 25.17 -20.58
CA ILE A 299 -9.92 24.71 -19.31
C ILE A 299 -9.72 23.19 -19.29
N ASP A 300 -10.66 22.40 -19.81
CA ASP A 300 -10.55 20.94 -19.86
C ASP A 300 -9.51 20.46 -20.90
N ALA A 301 -9.35 21.17 -22.03
CA ALA A 301 -8.24 20.95 -22.96
C ALA A 301 -6.88 21.30 -22.33
N LEU A 302 -6.79 22.43 -21.61
CA LEU A 302 -5.58 22.84 -20.88
C LEU A 302 -5.23 21.82 -19.77
N ARG A 303 -6.21 21.28 -19.05
CA ARG A 303 -6.01 20.18 -18.09
C ARG A 303 -5.40 18.96 -18.77
N GLU A 304 -5.93 18.51 -19.91
CA GLU A 304 -5.40 17.34 -20.63
C GLU A 304 -3.94 17.57 -21.11
N THR A 305 -3.58 18.81 -21.50
CA THR A 305 -2.18 19.14 -21.83
C THR A 305 -1.26 19.21 -20.61
N ALA A 306 -1.71 19.75 -19.48
CA ALA A 306 -0.95 19.70 -18.22
C ALA A 306 -0.68 18.26 -17.76
N ASP A 307 -1.68 17.39 -17.90
CA ASP A 307 -1.58 15.96 -17.63
C ASP A 307 -0.58 15.24 -18.54
N LYS A 308 -0.42 15.69 -19.79
CA LYS A 308 0.61 15.21 -20.72
C LYS A 308 1.99 15.74 -20.32
N VAL A 309 2.11 17.01 -19.93
CA VAL A 309 3.37 17.59 -19.43
C VAL A 309 3.88 16.85 -18.20
N ALA A 310 3.04 16.60 -17.18
CA ALA A 310 3.44 15.86 -15.98
C ALA A 310 3.96 14.43 -16.28
N LYS A 311 3.36 13.76 -17.27
CA LYS A 311 3.84 12.43 -17.75
C LYS A 311 5.20 12.56 -18.46
N TYR A 312 5.40 13.61 -19.26
CA TYR A 312 6.70 13.89 -19.86
C TYR A 312 7.77 14.25 -18.82
N GLU A 313 7.46 15.06 -17.82
CA GLU A 313 8.38 15.37 -16.70
C GLU A 313 8.79 14.10 -15.94
N GLN A 314 7.84 13.22 -15.60
CA GLN A 314 8.14 11.95 -14.93
C GLN A 314 9.06 11.05 -15.79
N THR A 315 8.84 10.98 -17.11
CA THR A 315 9.71 10.20 -17.99
C THR A 315 11.10 10.83 -18.16
N ILE A 316 11.19 12.15 -18.29
CA ILE A 316 12.45 12.90 -18.30
C ILE A 316 13.25 12.65 -17.02
N GLU A 317 12.61 12.69 -15.85
CA GLU A 317 13.25 12.40 -14.56
C GLU A 317 13.76 10.95 -14.50
N SER A 318 12.98 9.99 -15.04
CA SER A 318 13.43 8.61 -15.20
C SER A 318 14.66 8.46 -16.11
N TYR A 319 14.83 9.35 -17.10
CA TYR A 319 15.99 9.37 -17.98
C TYR A 319 17.19 10.09 -17.35
N LYS A 320 17.00 11.18 -16.59
CA LYS A 320 18.07 11.80 -15.79
C LYS A 320 18.69 10.77 -14.85
N LYS A 321 17.86 10.06 -14.07
CA LYS A 321 18.36 9.02 -13.16
C LYS A 321 19.15 7.92 -13.88
N LYS A 322 18.67 7.44 -15.04
CA LYS A 322 19.43 6.46 -15.86
C LYS A 322 20.77 7.02 -16.35
N MET A 323 20.85 8.32 -16.65
CA MET A 323 22.10 8.99 -17.03
C MET A 323 23.05 9.15 -15.84
N GLU A 324 22.52 9.42 -14.64
CA GLU A 324 23.28 9.41 -13.39
C GLU A 324 23.84 8.00 -13.09
N ASP A 325 22.99 6.97 -13.12
CA ASP A 325 23.38 5.56 -12.96
C ASP A 325 24.47 5.15 -13.98
N LEU A 326 24.35 5.57 -15.24
CA LEU A 326 25.37 5.34 -16.28
C LEU A 326 26.67 6.13 -16.02
N SER A 327 26.59 7.34 -15.48
CA SER A 327 27.77 8.14 -15.12
C SER A 327 28.53 7.50 -13.95
N ASP A 328 27.81 6.94 -12.98
CA ASP A 328 28.39 6.28 -11.81
C ASP A 328 28.95 4.90 -12.16
N LEU A 329 28.31 4.18 -13.09
CA LEU A 329 28.88 2.96 -13.67
C LEU A 329 30.18 3.24 -14.44
N ARG A 330 30.24 4.32 -15.24
CA ARG A 330 31.49 4.75 -15.89
C ARG A 330 32.59 5.11 -14.87
N ARG A 331 32.22 5.78 -13.77
CA ARG A 331 33.14 6.08 -12.67
C ARG A 331 33.67 4.81 -11.98
N GLN A 332 32.81 3.82 -11.77
CA GLN A 332 33.19 2.52 -11.22
C GLN A 332 34.10 1.73 -12.17
N VAL A 333 33.80 1.71 -13.48
CA VAL A 333 34.67 1.11 -14.50
C VAL A 333 36.06 1.75 -14.46
N LYS A 334 36.15 3.08 -14.48
CA LYS A 334 37.46 3.75 -14.38
C LYS A 334 38.22 3.38 -13.10
N ILE A 335 37.55 3.34 -11.95
CA ILE A 335 38.18 2.95 -10.67
C ILE A 335 38.69 1.49 -10.70
N LEU A 336 38.05 0.61 -11.48
CA LEU A 336 38.52 -0.77 -11.70
C LEU A 336 39.68 -0.83 -12.71
N GLU A 337 39.66 0.00 -13.76
CA GLU A 337 40.76 0.15 -14.73
C GLU A 337 42.02 0.69 -14.04
N ASP A 338 41.91 1.78 -13.29
CA ASP A 338 43.00 2.40 -12.52
C ASP A 338 43.63 1.36 -11.56
N LYS A 339 42.81 0.60 -10.81
CA LYS A 339 43.29 -0.49 -9.94
C LYS A 339 43.94 -1.66 -10.69
N ASN A 340 43.48 -1.97 -11.89
CA ASN A 340 44.07 -3.04 -12.70
C ASN A 340 45.46 -2.61 -13.22
N LEU A 341 45.66 -1.32 -13.49
CA LEU A 341 46.97 -0.73 -13.76
C LEU A 341 47.87 -0.75 -12.51
N GLU A 342 47.36 -0.41 -11.32
CA GLU A 342 48.10 -0.54 -10.05
C GLU A 342 48.55 -1.98 -9.78
N TYR A 343 47.69 -2.98 -10.00
CA TYR A 343 48.04 -4.39 -9.88
C TYR A 343 49.06 -4.84 -10.94
N LEU A 344 48.95 -4.35 -12.18
CA LEU A 344 49.90 -4.67 -13.25
C LEU A 344 51.28 -4.08 -12.95
N GLN A 345 51.36 -2.83 -12.47
CA GLN A 345 52.61 -2.22 -12.04
C GLN A 345 53.22 -2.99 -10.86
N SER A 346 52.43 -3.26 -9.82
CA SER A 346 52.87 -4.04 -8.66
C SER A 346 53.43 -5.41 -9.08
N LYS A 347 52.80 -6.07 -10.06
CA LYS A 347 53.28 -7.34 -10.62
C LYS A 347 54.63 -7.18 -11.33
N ILE A 348 54.81 -6.11 -12.12
CA ILE A 348 56.09 -5.81 -12.78
C ILE A 348 57.18 -5.59 -11.73
N ASP A 349 56.90 -4.81 -10.67
CA ASP A 349 57.83 -4.53 -9.59
C ASP A 349 58.26 -5.83 -8.85
N TYR A 350 57.31 -6.73 -8.58
CA TYR A 350 57.62 -8.06 -8.01
C TYR A 350 58.41 -8.97 -8.98
N GLU A 351 58.12 -8.91 -10.29
CA GLU A 351 58.91 -9.64 -11.29
C GLU A 351 60.34 -9.10 -11.41
N GLU A 352 60.56 -7.79 -11.25
CA GLU A 352 61.90 -7.20 -11.14
C GLU A 352 62.61 -7.61 -9.86
N GLU A 353 61.95 -7.55 -8.70
CA GLU A 353 62.57 -7.90 -7.43
C GLU A 353 62.90 -9.41 -7.35
N SER A 354 62.09 -10.26 -8.00
CA SER A 354 62.41 -11.68 -8.21
C SER A 354 63.66 -11.88 -9.08
N LYS A 355 63.84 -11.07 -10.13
CA LYS A 355 65.06 -11.06 -10.96
C LYS A 355 66.27 -10.59 -10.14
N ARG A 356 66.18 -9.48 -9.40
CA ARG A 356 67.24 -8.98 -8.49
C ARG A 356 67.62 -10.03 -7.44
N THR A 357 66.65 -10.60 -6.75
CA THR A 357 66.83 -11.70 -5.77
C THR A 357 67.54 -12.90 -6.40
N THR A 358 67.24 -13.24 -7.64
CA THR A 358 67.87 -14.36 -8.36
C THR A 358 69.32 -14.04 -8.75
N MET A 359 69.62 -12.81 -9.20
CA MET A 359 71.00 -12.36 -9.43
C MET A 359 71.83 -12.39 -8.14
N LEU A 360 71.28 -11.87 -7.04
CA LEU A 360 71.93 -11.89 -5.72
C LEU A 360 72.17 -13.31 -5.21
N ARG A 361 71.21 -14.22 -5.38
CA ARG A 361 71.36 -15.65 -5.05
C ARG A 361 72.50 -16.29 -5.85
N ASN A 362 72.57 -16.04 -7.15
CA ASN A 362 73.63 -16.57 -8.01
C ASN A 362 75.01 -16.02 -7.60
N HIS A 363 75.11 -14.73 -7.29
CA HIS A 363 76.36 -14.12 -6.81
C HIS A 363 76.79 -14.69 -5.45
N LEU A 364 75.85 -14.88 -4.53
CA LEU A 364 76.09 -15.52 -3.23
C LEU A 364 76.55 -16.98 -3.37
N GLU A 365 76.04 -17.73 -4.36
CA GLU A 365 76.51 -19.09 -4.63
C GLU A 365 77.94 -19.12 -5.20
N VAL A 366 78.30 -18.16 -6.07
CA VAL A 366 79.70 -17.97 -6.51
C VAL A 366 80.61 -17.62 -5.33
N CYS A 367 80.17 -16.75 -4.41
CA CYS A 367 80.94 -16.40 -3.22
C CYS A 367 81.11 -17.60 -2.28
N LYS A 368 80.09 -18.45 -2.11
CA LYS A 368 80.22 -19.73 -1.38
C LYS A 368 81.22 -20.67 -2.05
N GLN A 369 81.19 -20.79 -3.38
CA GLN A 369 82.13 -21.65 -4.11
C GLN A 369 83.56 -21.16 -3.94
N GLN A 370 83.81 -19.85 -4.06
CA GLN A 370 85.10 -19.23 -3.78
C GLN A 370 85.56 -19.46 -2.33
N LEU A 371 84.64 -19.37 -1.36
CA LEU A 371 84.93 -19.65 0.05
C LEU A 371 85.25 -21.14 0.28
N ALA A 372 84.53 -22.06 -0.36
CA ALA A 372 84.79 -23.49 -0.30
C ALA A 372 86.13 -23.86 -0.94
N GLU A 373 86.48 -23.25 -2.08
CA GLU A 373 87.82 -23.37 -2.67
C GLU A 373 88.92 -22.79 -1.78
N ALA A 374 88.66 -21.67 -1.09
CA ALA A 374 89.61 -21.08 -0.14
C ALA A 374 89.81 -21.97 1.09
N HIS A 375 88.75 -22.56 1.63
CA HIS A 375 88.84 -23.59 2.68
C HIS A 375 89.60 -24.82 2.19
N HIS A 376 89.30 -25.36 1.01
CA HIS A 376 90.03 -26.52 0.48
C HIS A 376 91.53 -26.23 0.29
N LYS A 377 91.88 -25.02 -0.20
CA LYS A 377 93.27 -24.55 -0.30
C LYS A 377 93.92 -24.38 1.09
N LEU A 378 93.18 -23.91 2.10
CA LEU A 378 93.66 -23.82 3.48
C LEU A 378 93.92 -25.22 4.06
N ASP A 379 92.96 -26.14 3.95
CA ASP A 379 93.08 -27.53 4.39
C ASP A 379 94.27 -28.23 3.71
N GLU A 380 94.49 -27.98 2.42
CA GLU A 380 95.67 -28.43 1.69
C GLU A 380 96.99 -27.93 2.29
N GLN A 381 97.05 -26.66 2.72
CA GLN A 381 98.26 -26.08 3.32
C GLN A 381 98.44 -26.56 4.77
N THR A 382 97.38 -26.68 5.55
CA THR A 382 97.41 -27.30 6.89
C THR A 382 97.96 -28.72 6.79
N ASN A 383 97.43 -29.55 5.88
CA ASN A 383 97.93 -30.91 5.62
C ASN A 383 99.39 -30.96 5.11
N LYS A 384 99.95 -29.86 4.59
CA LYS A 384 101.38 -29.76 4.22
C LYS A 384 102.21 -29.34 5.42
N CYS A 385 101.74 -28.40 6.24
CA CYS A 385 102.35 -28.03 7.52
C CYS A 385 102.41 -29.23 8.46
N ASP A 386 101.32 -30.00 8.64
CA ASP A 386 101.26 -31.18 9.50
C ASP A 386 102.30 -32.25 9.08
N LYS A 387 102.50 -32.43 7.77
CA LYS A 387 103.52 -33.33 7.22
C LYS A 387 104.93 -32.82 7.49
N LEU A 388 105.19 -31.54 7.27
CA LEU A 388 106.49 -30.93 7.55
C LEU A 388 106.80 -30.89 9.05
N GLU A 389 105.80 -30.74 9.91
CA GLU A 389 105.94 -30.84 11.37
C GLU A 389 106.22 -32.28 11.82
N PHE A 390 105.55 -33.27 11.20
CA PHE A 390 105.85 -34.69 11.44
C PHE A 390 107.26 -35.08 10.96
N GLU A 391 107.67 -34.61 9.78
CA GLU A 391 109.04 -34.79 9.27
C GLU A 391 110.06 -34.08 10.15
N GLY A 392 109.77 -32.86 10.61
CA GLY A 392 110.56 -32.13 11.60
C GLY A 392 110.76 -32.92 12.89
N LYS A 393 109.67 -33.35 13.54
CA LYS A 393 109.71 -34.18 14.76
C LYS A 393 110.45 -35.51 14.54
N LYS A 394 110.36 -36.11 13.36
CA LYS A 394 111.10 -37.32 13.00
C LYS A 394 112.61 -37.04 12.88
N MET A 395 113.00 -35.93 12.26
CA MET A 395 114.41 -35.51 12.18
C MET A 395 114.95 -35.09 13.56
N GLU A 396 114.17 -34.41 14.39
CA GLU A 396 114.50 -34.11 15.79
C GLU A 396 114.69 -35.40 16.62
N ALA A 397 113.81 -36.40 16.45
CA ALA A 397 113.97 -37.69 17.10
C ALA A 397 115.25 -38.42 16.64
N GLN A 398 115.59 -38.37 15.35
CA GLN A 398 116.83 -38.94 14.80
C GLN A 398 118.09 -38.20 15.30
N LEU A 399 118.06 -36.86 15.36
CA LEU A 399 119.11 -36.05 15.98
C LEU A 399 119.23 -36.38 17.48
N SER A 400 118.11 -36.60 18.17
CA SER A 400 118.07 -37.01 19.57
C SER A 400 118.66 -38.42 19.79
N THR A 401 118.46 -39.37 18.88
CA THR A 401 119.14 -40.69 18.96
C THR A 401 120.62 -40.58 18.64
N LEU A 402 121.01 -39.88 17.58
CA LEU A 402 122.42 -39.64 17.24
C LEU A 402 123.17 -38.86 18.33
N GLN A 403 122.48 -37.95 19.03
CA GLN A 403 123.02 -37.25 20.18
C GLN A 403 123.23 -38.20 21.36
N ARG A 404 122.27 -39.07 21.69
CA ARG A 404 122.45 -40.12 22.71
C ARG A 404 123.59 -41.07 22.35
N GLU A 405 123.76 -41.43 21.08
CA GLU A 405 124.88 -42.26 20.60
C GLU A 405 126.21 -41.52 20.71
N ARG A 406 126.27 -40.23 20.33
CA ARG A 406 127.44 -39.37 20.54
C ARG A 406 127.80 -39.24 22.02
N ASP A 407 126.81 -39.07 22.89
CA ASP A 407 127.01 -38.96 24.33
C ASP A 407 127.46 -40.31 24.94
N ARG A 408 126.91 -41.43 24.44
CA ARG A 408 127.38 -42.78 24.78
C ARG A 408 128.82 -43.01 24.34
N LEU A 409 129.19 -42.62 23.12
CA LEU A 409 130.55 -42.70 22.61
C LEU A 409 131.52 -41.74 23.33
N ILE A 410 131.03 -40.61 23.86
CA ILE A 410 131.80 -39.74 24.75
C ILE A 410 132.07 -40.43 26.09
N VAL A 411 131.05 -41.05 26.69
CA VAL A 411 131.20 -41.82 27.95
C VAL A 411 132.09 -43.04 27.74
N GLU A 412 131.93 -43.78 26.63
CA GLU A 412 132.78 -44.93 26.30
C GLU A 412 134.22 -44.49 26.02
N ARG A 413 134.43 -43.39 25.27
CA ARG A 413 135.75 -42.77 25.10
C ARG A 413 136.38 -42.38 26.43
N ASP A 414 135.62 -41.76 27.32
CA ASP A 414 136.18 -41.28 28.59
C ASP A 414 136.41 -42.43 29.57
N ALA A 415 135.58 -43.48 29.59
CA ALA A 415 135.88 -44.74 30.26
C ALA A 415 137.09 -45.46 29.64
N LEU A 416 137.32 -45.35 28.33
CA LEU A 416 138.52 -45.88 27.64
C LEU A 416 139.78 -45.03 27.84
N LYS A 417 139.63 -43.75 28.23
CA LYS A 417 140.73 -42.91 28.74
C LYS A 417 141.01 -43.21 30.20
N GLU A 418 139.97 -43.26 31.03
CA GLU A 418 140.05 -43.58 32.45
C GLU A 418 140.69 -44.95 32.62
N THR A 419 140.23 -45.99 31.92
CA THR A 419 140.91 -47.30 31.89
C THR A 419 142.30 -47.27 31.24
N ASN A 420 142.65 -46.28 30.40
CA ASN A 420 144.03 -46.08 29.92
C ASN A 420 144.93 -45.40 30.97
N GLU A 421 144.38 -44.50 31.77
CA GLU A 421 145.05 -43.79 32.85
C GLU A 421 145.17 -44.72 34.06
N GLU A 422 144.16 -45.55 34.35
CA GLU A 422 144.23 -46.72 35.23
C GLU A 422 145.22 -47.76 34.71
N LEU A 423 145.29 -48.08 33.41
CA LEU A 423 146.29 -49.03 32.88
C LEU A 423 147.71 -48.48 32.99
N LYS A 424 147.91 -47.17 32.86
CA LYS A 424 149.20 -46.52 33.17
C LYS A 424 149.48 -46.51 34.68
N CYS A 425 148.47 -46.25 35.51
CA CYS A 425 148.61 -46.27 36.96
C CYS A 425 148.80 -47.67 37.52
N THR A 426 148.24 -48.73 36.91
CA THR A 426 148.39 -50.13 37.32
C THR A 426 149.60 -50.82 36.70
N GLN A 427 150.15 -50.29 35.60
CA GLN A 427 151.56 -50.52 35.25
C GLN A 427 152.55 -49.90 36.26
N LEU A 428 152.08 -48.98 37.12
CA LEU A 428 152.89 -48.34 38.18
C LEU A 428 152.47 -48.74 39.62
N GLN A 429 151.30 -49.35 39.79
CA GLN A 429 150.73 -49.82 41.06
C GLN A 429 150.12 -51.20 40.83
N ALA A 430 150.93 -52.21 41.14
CA ALA A 430 150.73 -53.57 40.65
C ALA A 430 149.53 -54.33 41.24
N ALA A 431 149.11 -55.33 40.46
CA ALA A 431 148.44 -56.58 40.89
C ALA A 431 146.96 -56.53 41.33
N GLU A 432 146.40 -57.74 41.46
CA GLU A 432 145.19 -58.11 42.21
C GLU A 432 143.79 -57.56 41.80
N ASN A 433 143.20 -58.26 40.81
CA ASN A 433 141.96 -59.05 40.97
C ASN A 433 140.52 -58.43 41.01
N ILE A 434 139.71 -58.81 39.99
CA ILE A 434 138.40 -59.54 40.11
C ILE A 434 137.02 -58.76 40.22
N THR A 435 136.38 -58.55 39.05
CA THR A 435 134.95 -58.82 38.62
C THR A 435 133.65 -58.14 39.17
N LYS A 436 132.78 -57.66 38.22
CA LYS A 436 131.28 -57.88 38.02
C LYS A 436 130.22 -57.25 38.99
N PRO A 437 128.85 -57.27 38.76
CA PRO A 437 127.95 -57.22 37.55
C PRO A 437 126.54 -56.44 37.68
N SER A 438 125.59 -56.57 36.71
CA SER A 438 124.05 -56.48 36.74
C SER A 438 123.29 -55.10 36.92
N THR A 439 121.96 -54.84 36.68
CA THR A 439 120.74 -55.21 35.83
C THR A 439 119.61 -54.11 36.03
N ASP A 440 118.27 -54.04 35.70
CA ASP A 440 117.15 -54.84 35.03
C ASP A 440 115.83 -53.99 34.72
N THR A 441 114.70 -54.58 34.22
CA THR A 441 113.22 -54.16 34.23
C THR A 441 112.64 -52.97 33.38
N VAL A 442 111.31 -52.61 33.27
CA VAL A 442 109.93 -53.20 32.93
C VAL A 442 108.79 -52.09 33.18
N THR A 443 107.49 -51.93 32.74
CA THR A 443 106.22 -52.73 32.46
C THR A 443 105.06 -51.92 31.71
N ASN A 444 104.11 -52.59 30.99
CA ASN A 444 102.61 -52.44 30.70
C ASN A 444 101.85 -51.04 30.57
N THR A 445 100.50 -50.81 30.39
CA THR A 445 99.18 -51.58 30.45
C THR A 445 97.93 -50.91 29.73
N GLU A 446 96.88 -51.71 29.42
CA GLU A 446 95.39 -51.64 29.08
C GLU A 446 94.46 -50.36 29.17
N MET A 447 93.46 -50.08 28.25
CA MET A 447 91.97 -50.41 28.09
C MET A 447 90.93 -49.44 28.80
N ILE A 448 89.57 -49.31 28.59
CA ILE A 448 88.42 -49.95 27.83
C ILE A 448 87.17 -48.95 27.68
N PRO A 449 86.04 -49.19 26.92
CA PRO A 449 84.95 -48.20 26.58
C PRO A 449 83.48 -48.49 27.10
N LEU A 450 82.44 -47.74 26.64
CA LEU A 450 80.99 -48.00 26.94
C LEU A 450 79.92 -47.27 26.05
N GLU A 451 78.92 -47.99 25.51
CA GLU A 451 77.79 -47.51 24.68
C GLU A 451 76.47 -47.27 25.45
N ILE A 452 76.24 -46.05 25.99
CA ILE A 452 74.92 -45.64 26.52
C ILE A 452 74.60 -44.19 26.13
N LYS A 453 73.92 -43.97 24.99
CA LYS A 453 73.48 -42.61 24.57
C LYS A 453 72.29 -42.50 23.61
N GLU A 454 71.85 -43.56 22.91
CA GLU A 454 70.87 -43.42 21.82
C GLU A 454 69.40 -43.32 22.28
N GLU A 455 68.99 -44.00 23.35
CA GLU A 455 67.59 -43.97 23.83
C GLU A 455 67.10 -42.56 24.24
N LEU A 456 68.01 -41.62 24.53
CA LEU A 456 67.65 -40.27 24.98
C LEU A 456 67.22 -39.32 23.85
N LEU A 457 67.32 -39.74 22.58
CA LEU A 457 67.01 -38.88 21.41
C LEU A 457 65.58 -39.04 20.88
N CYS A 458 65.04 -40.26 20.82
CA CYS A 458 63.74 -40.53 20.19
C CYS A 458 62.55 -39.83 20.89
N LEU A 459 62.44 -39.99 22.21
CA LEU A 459 61.38 -39.38 23.03
C LEU A 459 61.38 -37.83 22.99
N LYS A 460 62.50 -37.22 22.59
CA LYS A 460 62.66 -35.76 22.47
C LYS A 460 62.14 -35.21 21.13
N HIS A 461 61.90 -36.07 20.13
CA HIS A 461 61.40 -35.67 18.82
C HIS A 461 59.86 -35.65 18.77
N GLU A 462 59.21 -36.67 19.32
CA GLU A 462 57.74 -36.84 19.31
C GLU A 462 57.00 -35.68 20.01
N ASN A 463 57.48 -35.28 21.19
CA ASN A 463 56.95 -34.14 21.95
C ASN A 463 57.02 -32.79 21.20
N LYS A 464 57.83 -32.67 20.14
CA LYS A 464 57.96 -31.44 19.34
C LYS A 464 56.89 -31.33 18.26
N MET A 465 56.36 -32.44 17.75
CA MET A 465 55.41 -32.46 16.63
C MET A 465 53.99 -32.03 17.02
N LEU A 466 53.57 -32.28 18.26
CA LEU A 466 52.20 -31.98 18.71
C LEU A 466 51.97 -30.47 18.93
N LYS A 467 52.98 -29.70 19.35
CA LYS A 467 52.87 -28.24 19.54
C LYS A 467 52.66 -27.44 18.25
N LEU A 468 52.94 -28.01 17.07
CA LEU A 468 52.83 -27.31 15.77
C LEU A 468 51.44 -27.41 15.10
N LYS A 469 50.51 -28.22 15.64
CA LYS A 469 49.19 -28.45 15.02
C LYS A 469 48.01 -27.70 15.65
N GLN A 470 48.26 -26.79 16.60
CA GLN A 470 47.21 -26.14 17.40
C GLN A 470 47.18 -24.60 17.27
N MET A 471 47.70 -24.03 16.18
CA MET A 471 47.76 -22.57 15.96
C MET A 471 47.31 -22.09 14.56
N GLY A 472 46.56 -22.91 13.81
CA GLY A 472 46.32 -22.65 12.38
C GLY A 472 44.89 -22.25 11.98
N ASN A 473 44.13 -21.51 12.80
CA ASN A 473 42.70 -21.29 12.50
C ASN A 473 42.00 -20.01 13.03
N GLU A 474 42.71 -18.92 13.37
CA GLU A 474 42.08 -17.61 13.71
C GLU A 474 42.72 -16.40 12.98
N ASP A 475 43.56 -16.62 11.97
CA ASP A 475 44.52 -15.64 11.42
C ASP A 475 43.95 -14.52 10.53
N LYS A 476 43.00 -13.70 11.02
CA LYS A 476 42.63 -12.42 10.36
C LYS A 476 42.40 -11.21 11.27
N LEU A 477 42.14 -11.40 12.57
CA LEU A 477 42.06 -10.29 13.53
C LEU A 477 43.25 -10.26 14.52
N PRO A 478 43.67 -11.39 15.12
CA PRO A 478 44.85 -11.42 15.99
C PRO A 478 46.14 -11.00 15.29
N THR A 479 46.25 -11.21 13.98
CA THR A 479 47.48 -10.97 13.22
C THR A 479 47.92 -9.50 13.22
N VAL A 480 46.98 -8.55 13.19
CA VAL A 480 47.31 -7.11 13.28
C VAL A 480 47.71 -6.73 14.71
N GLN A 481 47.07 -7.34 15.71
CA GLN A 481 47.32 -7.08 17.12
C GLN A 481 48.67 -7.67 17.57
N ALA A 482 48.99 -8.90 17.15
CA ALA A 482 50.29 -9.53 17.35
C ALA A 482 51.44 -8.79 16.64
N LEU A 483 51.19 -8.20 15.46
CA LEU A 483 52.16 -7.32 14.79
C LEU A 483 52.35 -5.98 15.52
N LEU A 484 51.32 -5.48 16.23
CA LEU A 484 51.46 -4.32 17.10
C LEU A 484 52.26 -4.68 18.36
N GLU A 485 51.98 -5.84 18.96
CA GLU A 485 52.65 -6.35 20.17
C GLU A 485 54.13 -6.69 19.91
N ASP A 486 54.49 -7.37 18.81
CA ASP A 486 55.90 -7.58 18.40
C ASP A 486 56.62 -6.25 18.14
N SER A 487 55.93 -5.27 17.56
CA SER A 487 56.49 -3.92 17.36
C SER A 487 56.76 -3.21 18.68
N GLU A 488 55.81 -3.22 19.63
CA GLU A 488 55.98 -2.61 20.96
C GLU A 488 56.98 -3.39 21.84
N GLU A 489 57.07 -4.72 21.74
CA GLU A 489 58.10 -5.53 22.40
C GLU A 489 59.51 -5.27 21.83
N ARG A 490 59.64 -5.14 20.50
CA ARG A 490 60.89 -4.69 19.85
C ARG A 490 61.28 -3.29 20.28
N LEU A 491 60.33 -2.35 20.37
CA LEU A 491 60.57 -0.97 20.80
C LEU A 491 61.01 -0.93 22.27
N ASN A 492 60.37 -1.71 23.15
CA ASN A 492 60.78 -1.88 24.55
C ASN A 492 62.16 -2.56 24.68
N THR A 493 62.46 -3.54 23.83
CA THR A 493 63.79 -4.19 23.77
C THR A 493 64.88 -3.20 23.35
N LEU A 494 64.60 -2.32 22.37
CA LEU A 494 65.51 -1.26 21.95
C LEU A 494 65.69 -0.19 23.04
N ARG A 495 64.62 0.25 23.70
CA ARG A 495 64.68 1.13 24.88
C ARG A 495 65.50 0.51 26.02
N GLY A 496 65.37 -0.81 26.25
CA GLY A 496 66.16 -1.56 27.21
C GLY A 496 67.66 -1.61 26.86
N LYS A 497 68.00 -1.81 25.57
CA LYS A 497 69.38 -1.73 25.08
C LYS A 497 69.95 -0.31 25.21
N ASN A 498 69.17 0.71 24.88
CA ASN A 498 69.57 2.12 25.01
C ASN A 498 69.83 2.49 26.49
N ARG A 499 68.99 2.05 27.44
CA ARG A 499 69.26 2.20 28.89
C ARG A 499 70.59 1.55 29.31
N LYS A 500 70.87 0.33 28.87
CA LYS A 500 72.14 -0.36 29.16
C LYS A 500 73.35 0.33 28.52
N ALA A 501 73.21 0.87 27.31
CA ALA A 501 74.25 1.67 26.67
C ALA A 501 74.54 2.96 27.45
N ASN A 502 73.52 3.69 27.93
CA ASN A 502 73.72 4.87 28.76
C ASN A 502 74.35 4.54 30.12
N GLN A 503 73.97 3.43 30.76
CA GLN A 503 74.67 2.95 31.97
C GLN A 503 76.15 2.68 31.68
N ARG A 504 76.47 2.04 30.55
CA ARG A 504 77.86 1.76 30.17
C ARG A 504 78.65 3.03 29.78
N ILE A 505 77.99 4.05 29.25
CA ILE A 505 78.60 5.37 29.01
C ILE A 505 78.98 6.00 30.36
N ILE A 506 78.07 6.04 31.35
CA ILE A 506 78.35 6.57 32.69
C ILE A 506 79.47 5.78 33.39
N GLU A 507 79.49 4.44 33.27
CA GLU A 507 80.59 3.61 33.78
C GLU A 507 81.94 3.93 33.13
N LEU A 508 81.97 4.36 31.87
CA LEU A 508 83.19 4.75 31.16
C LEU A 508 83.60 6.19 31.44
N GLU A 509 82.64 7.11 31.60
CA GLU A 509 82.84 8.50 31.99
C GLU A 509 83.44 8.57 33.40
N ASN A 510 82.87 7.85 34.39
CA ASN A 510 83.42 7.76 35.74
C ASN A 510 84.86 7.19 35.75
N ARG A 511 85.17 6.19 34.90
CA ARG A 511 86.53 5.62 34.78
C ARG A 511 87.51 6.59 34.11
N LEU A 512 87.03 7.45 33.22
CA LEU A 512 87.83 8.53 32.65
C LEU A 512 88.14 9.60 33.70
N GLU A 513 87.17 9.89 34.59
CA GLU A 513 87.33 10.81 35.72
C GLU A 513 88.31 10.25 36.78
N GLU A 514 88.23 8.95 37.12
CA GLU A 514 89.23 8.25 37.95
C GLU A 514 90.64 8.29 37.32
N ALA A 515 90.75 8.06 36.00
CA ALA A 515 92.02 8.11 35.28
C ALA A 515 92.61 9.53 35.19
N LEU A 516 91.77 10.57 35.15
CA LEU A 516 92.18 11.96 35.24
C LEU A 516 92.61 12.34 36.67
N GLY A 517 91.90 11.88 37.70
CA GLY A 517 92.28 12.07 39.10
C GLY A 517 93.67 11.50 39.43
N ASN A 518 94.01 10.35 38.86
CA ASN A 518 95.33 9.72 39.04
C ASN A 518 96.50 10.45 38.36
N GLN A 519 96.28 11.53 37.59
CA GLN A 519 97.38 12.33 37.03
C GLN A 519 98.16 13.13 38.10
N SER A 520 97.70 13.18 39.35
CA SER A 520 98.33 13.98 40.41
C SER A 520 99.56 13.34 41.07
N SER A 521 99.99 12.13 40.71
CA SER A 521 101.16 11.46 41.32
C SER A 521 101.82 10.39 40.44
N GLY A 522 102.86 10.75 39.69
CA GLY A 522 103.72 9.77 38.97
C GLY A 522 104.60 10.38 37.87
N ASP A 523 105.85 10.72 38.19
CA ASP A 523 106.75 11.45 37.28
C ASP A 523 107.53 10.55 36.29
N ASN A 524 106.80 9.70 35.55
CA ASN A 524 107.36 8.80 34.52
C ASN A 524 106.94 9.26 33.10
N LYS A 525 107.83 9.96 32.39
CA LYS A 525 107.55 10.50 31.04
C LYS A 525 107.13 9.45 30.00
N THR A 526 107.65 8.23 30.05
CA THR A 526 107.29 7.15 29.11
C THR A 526 105.89 6.61 29.36
N ASP A 527 105.52 6.41 30.62
CA ASP A 527 104.20 5.91 31.00
C ASP A 527 103.13 6.97 30.72
N ASN A 528 103.46 8.24 30.95
CA ASN A 528 102.57 9.37 30.68
C ASN A 528 102.27 9.52 29.16
N ILE A 529 103.22 9.19 28.27
CA ILE A 529 102.96 9.13 26.82
C ILE A 529 102.02 7.97 26.45
N ASN A 530 102.25 6.77 27.01
CA ASN A 530 101.38 5.61 26.76
C ASN A 530 99.96 5.83 27.33
N LEU A 531 99.84 6.43 28.52
CA LEU A 531 98.58 6.84 29.12
C LEU A 531 97.89 7.91 28.28
N GLY A 532 98.63 8.93 27.79
CA GLY A 532 98.12 9.94 26.88
C GLY A 532 97.53 9.35 25.60
N GLN A 533 98.25 8.42 24.94
CA GLN A 533 97.72 7.69 23.77
C GLN A 533 96.48 6.87 24.12
N LYS A 534 96.44 6.25 25.30
CA LYS A 534 95.27 5.48 25.77
C LYS A 534 94.06 6.38 26.03
N ILE A 535 94.27 7.56 26.60
CA ILE A 535 93.24 8.58 26.81
C ILE A 535 92.69 9.07 25.47
N THR A 536 93.53 9.37 24.47
CA THR A 536 93.07 9.78 23.14
C THR A 536 92.25 8.67 22.45
N GLN A 537 92.68 7.42 22.54
CA GLN A 537 91.92 6.27 22.01
C GLN A 537 90.53 6.16 22.65
N LEU A 538 90.44 6.30 23.99
CA LEU A 538 89.16 6.29 24.71
C LEU A 538 88.30 7.51 24.35
N GLN A 539 88.88 8.69 24.14
CA GLN A 539 88.16 9.90 23.70
C GLN A 539 87.63 9.81 22.26
N ASP A 540 88.30 9.07 21.36
CA ASP A 540 87.79 8.75 20.03
C ASP A 540 86.69 7.67 20.07
N GLU A 541 86.82 6.68 20.95
CA GLU A 541 85.82 5.62 21.14
C GLU A 541 84.53 6.18 21.78
N VAL A 542 84.65 7.04 22.79
CA VAL A 542 83.52 7.77 23.39
C VAL A 542 82.81 8.64 22.34
N ARG A 543 83.53 9.39 21.49
CA ARG A 543 82.90 10.19 20.41
C ARG A 543 82.19 9.35 19.35
N LYS A 544 82.70 8.16 19.03
CA LYS A 544 81.99 7.20 18.17
C LYS A 544 80.70 6.71 18.83
N ILE A 545 80.76 6.32 20.10
CA ILE A 545 79.58 5.86 20.86
C ILE A 545 78.54 6.99 21.03
N GLN A 546 78.98 8.24 21.23
CA GLN A 546 78.10 9.41 21.31
C GLN A 546 77.39 9.69 19.97
N SER A 547 78.12 9.72 18.85
CA SER A 547 77.50 9.90 17.52
C SER A 547 76.60 8.73 17.10
N GLU A 548 76.91 7.49 17.49
CA GLU A 548 75.99 6.37 17.30
C GLU A 548 74.73 6.48 18.18
N LYS A 549 74.85 6.98 19.42
CA LYS A 549 73.73 7.27 20.31
C LYS A 549 72.82 8.36 19.75
N GLU A 550 73.36 9.46 19.23
CA GLU A 550 72.60 10.52 18.57
C GLU A 550 71.82 10.00 17.35
N ARG A 551 72.49 9.22 16.48
CA ARG A 551 71.83 8.54 15.34
C ARG A 551 70.69 7.63 15.80
N LEU A 552 70.88 6.88 16.90
CA LEU A 552 69.85 6.00 17.45
C LEU A 552 68.69 6.77 18.11
N ILE A 553 68.94 7.95 18.68
CA ILE A 553 67.87 8.83 19.21
C ILE A 553 67.02 9.34 18.04
N LEU A 554 67.63 9.88 16.98
CA LEU A 554 66.90 10.35 15.79
C LEU A 554 66.09 9.22 15.13
N GLN A 555 66.60 8.00 15.08
CA GLN A 555 65.85 6.83 14.60
C GLN A 555 64.69 6.43 15.53
N VAL A 556 64.80 6.64 16.85
CA VAL A 556 63.67 6.42 17.77
C VAL A 556 62.62 7.51 17.58
N GLU A 557 63.00 8.78 17.49
CA GLU A 557 62.09 9.91 17.25
C GLU A 557 61.35 9.79 15.90
N GLU A 558 62.04 9.41 14.83
CA GLU A 558 61.42 9.12 13.52
C GLU A 558 60.36 8.02 13.64
N ARG A 559 60.66 6.94 14.37
CA ARG A 559 59.74 5.81 14.56
C ARG A 559 58.59 6.12 15.51
N GLU A 560 58.80 6.95 16.53
CA GLU A 560 57.73 7.42 17.43
C GLU A 560 56.79 8.40 16.70
N ASN A 561 57.32 9.29 15.86
CA ASN A 561 56.50 10.14 14.97
C ASN A 561 55.72 9.32 13.93
N ALA A 562 56.34 8.29 13.33
CA ALA A 562 55.66 7.36 12.43
C ALA A 562 54.54 6.59 13.15
N LEU A 563 54.81 6.08 14.37
CA LEU A 563 53.83 5.38 15.20
C LEU A 563 52.66 6.30 15.57
N GLN A 564 52.93 7.56 15.95
CA GLN A 564 51.90 8.55 16.27
C GLN A 564 51.04 8.88 15.03
N THR A 565 51.66 9.00 13.86
CA THR A 565 50.95 9.18 12.58
C THR A 565 50.05 7.98 12.26
N GLN A 566 50.49 6.75 12.55
CA GLN A 566 49.65 5.56 12.39
C GLN A 566 48.52 5.50 13.44
N LYS A 567 48.78 5.88 14.71
CA LYS A 567 47.73 5.98 15.75
C LYS A 567 46.64 6.99 15.37
N GLN A 568 47.00 8.15 14.80
CA GLN A 568 46.04 9.10 14.23
C GLN A 568 45.25 8.53 13.04
N LYS A 569 45.90 7.80 12.13
CA LYS A 569 45.21 7.12 11.02
C LYS A 569 44.23 6.05 11.50
N VAL A 570 44.62 5.25 12.51
CA VAL A 570 43.73 4.25 13.13
C VAL A 570 42.51 4.93 13.76
N PHE A 571 42.69 5.99 14.53
CA PHE A 571 41.58 6.76 15.10
C PHE A 571 40.63 7.31 14.02
N ALA A 572 41.16 7.94 12.97
CA ALA A 572 40.37 8.47 11.86
C ALA A 572 39.71 7.39 10.99
N LEU A 573 40.24 6.16 10.96
CA LEU A 573 39.58 5.00 10.35
C LEU A 573 38.49 4.44 11.26
N GLN A 574 38.69 4.45 12.57
CA GLN A 574 37.71 3.97 13.54
C GLN A 574 36.51 4.91 13.67
N GLU A 575 36.72 6.24 13.61
CA GLU A 575 35.63 7.22 13.50
C GLU A 575 34.82 7.03 12.20
N LYS A 576 35.51 6.77 11.08
CA LYS A 576 34.85 6.44 9.80
C LYS A 576 34.09 5.12 9.88
N LEU A 577 34.62 4.12 10.60
CA LEU A 577 33.95 2.84 10.81
C LEU A 577 32.68 3.01 11.64
N THR A 578 32.74 3.66 12.81
CA THR A 578 31.55 3.90 13.65
C THR A 578 30.52 4.77 12.95
N ARG A 579 30.94 5.73 12.13
CA ARG A 579 30.02 6.51 11.28
C ARG A 579 29.38 5.65 10.20
N ARG A 580 30.10 4.69 9.61
CA ARG A 580 29.54 3.72 8.65
C ARG A 580 28.63 2.69 9.30
N GLU A 581 28.91 2.28 10.54
CA GLU A 581 28.03 1.43 11.35
C GLU A 581 26.71 2.17 11.64
N TYR A 582 26.76 3.46 11.99
CA TYR A 582 25.56 4.29 12.16
C TYR A 582 24.79 4.51 10.83
N ASP A 583 25.48 4.87 9.74
CA ASP A 583 24.88 4.97 8.40
C ASP A 583 24.17 3.65 8.03
N ASN A 584 24.83 2.51 8.27
CA ASN A 584 24.31 1.18 7.96
C ASN A 584 23.13 0.81 8.85
N ALA A 585 23.18 1.05 10.16
CA ALA A 585 22.05 0.81 11.06
C ALA A 585 20.82 1.67 10.69
N ALA A 586 21.04 2.93 10.28
CA ALA A 586 19.97 3.81 9.78
C ALA A 586 19.42 3.34 8.42
N LEU A 587 20.25 2.76 7.55
CA LEU A 587 19.81 2.11 6.32
C LEU A 587 19.04 0.82 6.61
N GLU A 588 19.51 -0.03 7.52
CA GLU A 588 18.82 -1.24 7.97
C GLU A 588 17.47 -0.94 8.60
N GLU A 589 17.35 0.13 9.41
CA GLU A 589 16.05 0.55 9.96
C GLU A 589 15.09 1.06 8.86
N ARG A 590 15.61 1.76 7.84
CA ARG A 590 14.84 2.16 6.65
C ARG A 590 14.42 0.94 5.82
N TYR A 591 15.33 0.00 5.55
CA TYR A 591 15.04 -1.25 4.86
C TYR A 591 14.04 -2.10 5.65
N LYS A 592 14.15 -2.16 6.98
CA LYS A 592 13.16 -2.80 7.86
C LYS A 592 11.79 -2.15 7.72
N LYS A 593 11.69 -0.81 7.77
CA LYS A 593 10.43 -0.07 7.53
C LYS A 593 9.88 -0.29 6.12
N TYR A 594 10.72 -0.36 5.09
CA TYR A 594 10.31 -0.71 3.72
C TYR A 594 9.86 -2.17 3.59
N VAL A 595 10.53 -3.11 4.27
CA VAL A 595 10.17 -4.53 4.31
C VAL A 595 8.90 -4.76 5.14
N GLU A 596 8.66 -4.01 6.20
CA GLU A 596 7.42 -4.03 6.98
C GLU A 596 6.27 -3.41 6.19
N LYS A 597 6.49 -2.29 5.50
CA LYS A 597 5.50 -1.72 4.56
C LYS A 597 5.22 -2.68 3.39
N ALA A 598 6.25 -3.31 2.82
CA ALA A 598 6.09 -4.33 1.78
C ALA A 598 5.39 -5.57 2.31
N LYS A 599 5.68 -6.05 3.52
CA LYS A 599 4.94 -7.14 4.18
C LYS A 599 3.49 -6.76 4.47
N SER A 600 3.20 -5.51 4.81
CA SER A 600 1.82 -5.03 4.98
C SER A 600 1.07 -4.98 3.65
N VAL A 601 1.70 -4.47 2.59
CA VAL A 601 1.14 -4.44 1.23
C VAL A 601 0.95 -5.85 0.68
N ILE A 602 1.93 -6.74 0.86
CA ILE A 602 1.81 -8.16 0.54
C ILE A 602 0.70 -8.81 1.38
N LYS A 603 0.56 -8.50 2.67
CA LYS A 603 -0.56 -9.05 3.48
C LYS A 603 -1.94 -8.59 2.99
N SER A 604 -2.05 -7.39 2.41
CA SER A 604 -3.28 -6.93 1.73
C SER A 604 -3.44 -7.42 0.29
N LEU A 605 -2.43 -8.06 -0.31
CA LEU A 605 -2.45 -8.55 -1.69
C LEU A 605 -2.30 -10.08 -1.83
N ASP A 606 -1.85 -10.77 -0.78
CA ASP A 606 -1.71 -12.22 -0.72
C ASP A 606 -3.10 -12.85 -0.64
N PRO A 607 -3.57 -13.57 -1.68
CA PRO A 607 -4.92 -14.15 -1.72
C PRO A 607 -5.12 -15.31 -0.72
N LYS A 608 -4.15 -15.58 0.18
CA LYS A 608 -4.28 -16.50 1.32
C LYS A 608 -4.29 -15.81 2.70
N GLN A 609 -3.99 -14.52 2.80
CA GLN A 609 -4.19 -13.73 4.04
C GLN A 609 -5.10 -12.51 3.85
N ASN A 610 -5.29 -12.04 2.62
CA ASN A 610 -6.40 -11.18 2.28
C ASN A 610 -7.70 -12.01 2.35
N ASN A 611 -8.43 -11.88 3.46
CA ASN A 611 -9.62 -12.68 3.76
C ASN A 611 -10.85 -12.35 2.90
N SER A 612 -10.70 -11.56 1.83
CA SER A 612 -11.64 -11.49 0.69
C SER A 612 -11.60 -12.80 -0.13
N SER A 613 -12.05 -13.87 0.55
CA SER A 613 -12.57 -15.14 0.05
C SER A 613 -11.97 -15.76 -1.23
N PRO A 614 -11.36 -16.96 -1.17
CA PRO A 614 -11.31 -17.85 -2.34
C PRO A 614 -12.73 -18.19 -2.87
N ASN A 615 -13.75 -17.99 -2.02
CA ASN A 615 -15.16 -18.07 -2.37
C ASN A 615 -15.62 -16.97 -3.35
N GLU A 616 -14.96 -15.81 -3.45
CA GLU A 616 -15.35 -14.74 -4.38
C GLU A 616 -14.98 -15.06 -5.82
N VAL A 617 -13.78 -15.61 -6.05
CA VAL A 617 -13.39 -16.10 -7.39
C VAL A 617 -14.27 -17.28 -7.81
N ALA A 618 -14.73 -18.10 -6.87
CA ALA A 618 -15.72 -19.16 -7.13
C ALA A 618 -17.12 -18.59 -7.43
N VAL A 619 -17.59 -17.60 -6.65
CA VAL A 619 -18.87 -16.90 -6.87
C VAL A 619 -18.88 -16.16 -8.20
N LEU A 620 -17.81 -15.47 -8.58
CA LEU A 620 -17.71 -14.79 -9.88
C LEU A 620 -17.74 -15.78 -11.05
N ARG A 621 -17.05 -16.93 -10.93
CA ARG A 621 -17.13 -18.01 -11.94
C ARG A 621 -18.54 -18.60 -12.04
N ASN A 622 -19.20 -18.81 -10.89
CA ASN A 622 -20.57 -19.29 -10.86
C ASN A 622 -21.55 -18.25 -11.40
N GLN A 623 -21.37 -16.96 -11.12
CA GLN A 623 -22.18 -15.87 -11.68
C GLN A 623 -22.02 -15.76 -13.20
N ILE A 624 -20.83 -16.00 -13.76
CA ILE A 624 -20.62 -16.05 -15.22
C ILE A 624 -21.34 -17.27 -15.85
N LEU A 625 -21.41 -18.40 -15.15
CA LEU A 625 -22.22 -19.56 -15.57
C LEU A 625 -23.72 -19.30 -15.44
N GLU A 626 -24.17 -18.70 -14.33
CA GLU A 626 -25.56 -18.32 -14.10
C GLU A 626 -26.03 -17.30 -15.14
N GLN A 627 -25.22 -16.28 -15.46
CA GLN A 627 -25.51 -15.30 -16.51
C GLN A 627 -25.57 -15.93 -17.91
N ARG A 628 -24.70 -16.90 -18.23
CA ARG A 628 -24.81 -17.67 -19.49
C ARG A 628 -26.12 -18.43 -19.57
N LYS A 629 -26.50 -19.11 -18.49
CA LYS A 629 -27.79 -19.82 -18.41
C LYS A 629 -28.98 -18.87 -18.50
N ILE A 630 -28.94 -17.72 -17.84
CA ILE A 630 -29.98 -16.68 -17.94
C ILE A 630 -30.10 -16.16 -19.38
N MET A 631 -28.99 -15.98 -20.12
CA MET A 631 -29.04 -15.63 -21.54
C MET A 631 -29.67 -16.74 -22.39
N GLU A 632 -29.32 -18.01 -22.17
CA GLU A 632 -29.94 -19.15 -22.87
C GLU A 632 -31.45 -19.29 -22.57
N ASP A 633 -31.85 -19.02 -21.32
CA ASP A 633 -33.24 -19.08 -20.88
C ASP A 633 -34.06 -17.88 -21.41
N MET A 634 -33.49 -16.67 -21.44
CA MET A 634 -34.11 -15.51 -22.11
C MET A 634 -34.19 -15.69 -23.62
N GLU A 635 -33.17 -16.26 -24.27
CA GLU A 635 -33.23 -16.61 -25.69
C GLU A 635 -34.34 -17.61 -26.00
N ARG A 636 -34.63 -18.54 -25.09
CA ARG A 636 -35.73 -19.50 -25.23
C ARG A 636 -37.09 -18.83 -25.08
N SER A 637 -37.27 -18.01 -24.03
CA SER A 637 -38.48 -17.21 -23.82
C SER A 637 -38.77 -16.26 -24.99
N LEU A 638 -37.74 -15.64 -25.59
CA LEU A 638 -37.89 -14.78 -26.76
C LEU A 638 -38.30 -15.56 -28.02
N LYS A 639 -37.84 -16.82 -28.17
CA LYS A 639 -38.31 -17.74 -29.24
C LYS A 639 -39.77 -18.16 -29.01
N GLU A 640 -40.16 -18.46 -27.77
CA GLU A 640 -41.54 -18.80 -27.39
C GLU A 640 -42.50 -17.62 -27.57
N SER A 641 -42.11 -16.41 -27.15
CA SER A 641 -42.86 -15.16 -27.37
C SER A 641 -43.10 -14.88 -28.85
N LYS A 642 -42.11 -15.13 -29.73
CA LYS A 642 -42.28 -15.04 -31.19
C LYS A 642 -43.31 -16.04 -31.73
N LEU A 643 -43.29 -17.29 -31.25
CA LEU A 643 -44.27 -18.31 -31.65
C LEU A 643 -45.69 -17.97 -31.18
N ILE A 644 -45.85 -17.41 -29.98
CA ILE A 644 -47.13 -16.91 -29.47
C ILE A 644 -47.63 -15.75 -30.35
N LYS A 645 -46.78 -14.76 -30.64
CA LYS A 645 -47.15 -13.63 -31.50
C LYS A 645 -47.54 -14.10 -32.92
N GLU A 646 -46.80 -15.03 -33.50
CA GLU A 646 -47.17 -15.65 -34.78
C GLU A 646 -48.53 -16.36 -34.74
N MET A 647 -48.88 -16.98 -33.62
CA MET A 647 -50.19 -17.62 -33.41
C MET A 647 -51.30 -16.55 -33.28
N GLU A 648 -51.06 -15.48 -32.53
CA GLU A 648 -51.97 -14.34 -32.40
C GLU A 648 -52.22 -13.64 -33.74
N GLU A 649 -51.18 -13.41 -34.54
CA GLU A 649 -51.30 -12.87 -35.90
C GLU A 649 -52.16 -13.79 -36.78
N LYS A 650 -51.95 -15.11 -36.74
CA LYS A 650 -52.77 -16.10 -37.47
C LYS A 650 -54.23 -16.12 -36.98
N LEU A 651 -54.47 -15.95 -35.67
CA LEU A 651 -55.81 -15.85 -35.08
C LEU A 651 -56.52 -14.55 -35.47
N MET A 652 -55.83 -13.40 -35.41
CA MET A 652 -56.35 -12.10 -35.87
C MET A 652 -56.71 -12.13 -37.36
N ILE A 653 -55.84 -12.73 -38.20
CA ILE A 653 -56.12 -12.92 -39.63
C ILE A 653 -57.36 -13.82 -39.83
N SER A 654 -57.50 -14.93 -39.08
CA SER A 654 -58.71 -15.77 -39.15
C SER A 654 -59.97 -15.03 -38.70
N ALA A 655 -59.89 -14.23 -37.63
CA ALA A 655 -61.00 -13.41 -37.14
C ALA A 655 -61.41 -12.34 -38.16
N PHE A 656 -60.44 -11.65 -38.77
CA PHE A 656 -60.67 -10.65 -39.81
C PHE A 656 -61.33 -11.25 -41.05
N TYR A 657 -60.87 -12.41 -41.55
CA TYR A 657 -61.51 -13.10 -42.67
C TYR A 657 -62.93 -13.58 -42.32
N ARG A 658 -63.18 -14.06 -41.09
CA ARG A 658 -64.54 -14.42 -40.64
C ARG A 658 -65.45 -13.19 -40.59
N LEU A 659 -64.98 -12.07 -40.03
CA LEU A 659 -65.72 -10.82 -39.96
C LEU A 659 -66.05 -10.29 -41.36
N GLY A 660 -65.07 -10.29 -42.27
CA GLY A 660 -65.27 -9.92 -43.67
C GLY A 660 -66.30 -10.81 -44.38
N LEU A 661 -66.28 -12.13 -44.15
CA LEU A 661 -67.29 -13.05 -44.66
C LEU A 661 -68.69 -12.77 -44.07
N THR A 662 -68.78 -12.48 -42.77
CA THR A 662 -70.04 -12.09 -42.11
C THR A 662 -70.60 -10.79 -42.71
N CYS A 663 -69.78 -9.73 -42.81
CA CYS A 663 -70.22 -8.46 -43.40
C CYS A 663 -70.58 -8.59 -44.89
N HIS A 664 -69.89 -9.44 -45.66
CA HIS A 664 -70.27 -9.76 -47.03
C HIS A 664 -71.61 -10.52 -47.09
N ARG A 665 -71.84 -11.46 -46.17
CA ARG A 665 -73.11 -12.19 -46.06
C ARG A 665 -74.25 -11.25 -45.69
N GLU A 666 -74.09 -10.42 -44.66
CA GLU A 666 -75.04 -9.38 -44.27
C GLU A 666 -75.35 -8.42 -45.43
N ALA A 667 -74.34 -8.01 -46.21
CA ALA A 667 -74.55 -7.16 -47.38
C ALA A 667 -75.28 -7.87 -48.53
N ILE A 668 -75.16 -9.18 -48.66
CA ILE A 668 -75.93 -10.01 -49.60
C ILE A 668 -77.36 -10.19 -49.08
N ASP A 669 -77.54 -10.53 -47.80
CA ASP A 669 -78.84 -10.73 -47.16
C ASP A 669 -79.65 -9.42 -47.13
N GLN A 670 -79.01 -8.26 -46.93
CA GLN A 670 -79.63 -6.94 -47.10
C GLN A 670 -80.05 -6.65 -48.55
N ARG A 671 -79.25 -7.06 -49.55
CA ARG A 671 -79.62 -6.93 -50.97
C ARG A 671 -80.77 -7.85 -51.35
N LEU A 672 -80.79 -9.08 -50.84
CA LEU A 672 -81.88 -10.03 -51.01
C LEU A 672 -83.15 -9.52 -50.33
N ALA A 673 -83.07 -9.05 -49.08
CA ALA A 673 -84.19 -8.42 -48.38
C ALA A 673 -84.75 -7.20 -49.14
N ALA A 674 -83.87 -6.35 -49.70
CA ALA A 674 -84.27 -5.21 -50.52
C ALA A 674 -84.89 -5.58 -51.89
N LEU A 675 -84.66 -6.80 -52.37
CA LEU A 675 -85.34 -7.38 -53.54
C LEU A 675 -86.67 -8.03 -53.14
N SER A 676 -86.73 -8.74 -52.01
CA SER A 676 -87.95 -9.31 -51.46
C SER A 676 -88.97 -8.25 -51.04
N SER A 677 -88.52 -7.13 -50.46
CA SER A 677 -89.35 -5.95 -50.21
C SER A 677 -89.64 -5.12 -51.47
N GLY A 678 -89.20 -5.57 -52.65
CA GLY A 678 -89.27 -4.85 -53.92
C GLY A 678 -90.51 -5.18 -54.76
N GLN A 679 -91.29 -6.21 -54.42
CA GLN A 679 -92.54 -6.53 -55.12
C GLN A 679 -93.65 -5.52 -54.77
N GLY A 680 -93.66 -4.36 -55.47
CA GLY A 680 -94.81 -3.44 -55.43
C GLY A 680 -94.54 -1.95 -55.65
N GLN A 681 -93.30 -1.51 -55.86
CA GLN A 681 -92.97 -0.08 -56.03
C GLN A 681 -92.30 0.22 -57.36
N SER A 682 -92.88 1.13 -58.14
CA SER A 682 -92.38 1.48 -59.48
C SER A 682 -91.19 2.44 -59.42
N PHE A 683 -90.42 2.48 -60.51
CA PHE A 683 -89.20 3.28 -60.65
C PHE A 683 -89.39 4.77 -60.28
N LEU A 684 -90.55 5.34 -60.61
CA LEU A 684 -90.90 6.74 -60.33
C LEU A 684 -91.13 7.05 -58.84
N ALA A 685 -91.43 6.06 -58.00
CA ALA A 685 -91.59 6.24 -56.56
C ALA A 685 -90.24 6.47 -55.87
N ARG A 686 -89.17 5.80 -56.33
CA ARG A 686 -87.81 5.93 -55.77
C ARG A 686 -87.21 7.32 -55.97
N GLN A 687 -87.61 8.05 -57.00
CA GLN A 687 -87.02 9.36 -57.34
C GLN A 687 -87.58 10.54 -56.51
N ARG A 688 -88.54 10.31 -55.61
CA ARG A 688 -89.19 11.36 -54.79
C ARG A 688 -88.82 11.32 -53.31
N GLN A 689 -87.90 10.45 -52.89
CA GLN A 689 -87.37 10.41 -51.52
C GLN A 689 -86.24 11.44 -51.35
N PRO A 690 -86.25 12.30 -50.30
CA PRO A 690 -85.16 13.23 -50.04
C PRO A 690 -83.85 12.49 -49.73
N SER A 691 -82.74 12.94 -50.33
CA SER A 691 -81.43 12.37 -50.04
C SER A 691 -80.93 12.79 -48.66
N ALA A 692 -81.09 11.93 -47.66
CA ALA A 692 -80.50 12.11 -46.34
C ALA A 692 -78.97 12.17 -46.44
N ARG A 693 -78.37 13.32 -46.10
CA ARG A 693 -76.92 13.49 -46.06
C ARG A 693 -76.33 12.63 -44.94
N ARG A 694 -75.53 11.63 -45.30
CA ARG A 694 -74.64 10.95 -44.34
C ARG A 694 -73.49 11.90 -43.98
N HIS A 695 -73.37 12.27 -42.71
CA HIS A 695 -72.12 12.79 -42.17
C HIS A 695 -71.19 11.61 -41.85
N PRO A 696 -69.89 11.66 -42.21
CA PRO A 696 -68.90 10.72 -41.69
C PRO A 696 -68.56 11.08 -40.23
N PRO A 697 -68.23 10.10 -39.37
CA PRO A 697 -67.75 10.37 -38.02
C PRO A 697 -66.34 10.98 -38.05
N TYR A 698 -66.08 11.91 -37.15
CA TYR A 698 -64.72 12.41 -36.88
C TYR A 698 -63.92 11.34 -36.13
N ASN A 699 -62.79 10.91 -36.69
CA ASN A 699 -61.74 10.25 -35.91
C ASN A 699 -60.78 11.31 -35.39
N SER A 700 -60.69 11.49 -34.07
CA SER A 700 -59.48 12.07 -33.48
C SER A 700 -58.43 10.97 -33.31
N LYS A 701 -57.18 11.34 -33.49
CA LYS A 701 -56.08 10.79 -32.69
C LYS A 701 -55.76 11.77 -31.56
#